data_AF-A0A9P8GMQ1-F1
#
_entry.id   AF-A0A9P8GMQ1-F1
#
_cell.length_a   1.000
_cell.length_b   1.000
_cell.length_c   1.000
_cell.angle_alpha   90.00
_cell.angle_beta   90.00
_cell.angle_gamma   90.00
#
_symmetry.space_group_name_H-M   'P 1'
#
loop_
_entity.id
_entity.type
_entity.pdbx_description
1 polymer ?
#
loop_
_entity_poly.entity_id
_entity_poly.type
_entity_poly.pdbx_seq_one_letter_code
_entity_poly.pdbx_strand_id
1 'polypeptide(L)'
;MTTPKRIALGLSNILIPIAVLVFATGFFPYKPFLSGLATFEEVENEELGLGLLQGNDRPQKIFDKVIFMTVDALRSDFVYGHGSGFTFTQELIRSGAALPFTAHATPPTITMPRVKALTTGSVPSFLDVILNFAESDTTSSLATQDTWLAQAKANLNNGNLIFYGDDTWLKLFPDFFARHDGTSSFFVSDFTEVDNNVTRHVPRELEQPDWDVMIMHYLGLDHIGHKAGPLSPNMLPKQKEMDGIVKKIYEAMELNSHLDDTLLVVAGDHGMNSGGNHGGSAPGETEPALVFISPKFMDLDKPAYSAPTDPKEGTEFEFYRKVAQNDVVPTLSALLGIPIPRNNLGIILPEILGFWKTKASSAGLNVAAELLYRNALQMLSILKAKFGDSDAWKYDPKVDGRLCVDCEGFEDEARLNCRWYSVRYALSSSLQPGELVASVAHLNEFLKDAQDVLSTTASSYNVDRLIAGAAIAAVSLVLAVFSKQHVWPPTSAGLGFTSMTILYGVMMFATSYVEEEQHFWYWATAAWMAYLYAAKTKVFGLQTSVVFSAFVLVALHRLSTRWNQTGQKHAGDPDVAHTFFLDHHIILWTLIITAYIQLAFRIGRRTFADILAPEFATISAISLVLPSFVFKLNFTQADAPELVGGLAETIREWTSELDLVTQARTAFVGLSIATLAVLIMVLLGYGRDEEAVKRGASGLTDSRLTSRLHDLLTLFLVTQTRAQNIPLFMFFDLQAQILFHLLSRPTVPIATNSHTYTKPLPVLSTTVTILLMAHTSFFALGNSNAISSIDLSNAYNGVSGYNVVAVGVLLFASNWAGPIYWSTCAAVLFTLPSIEQEEAALDRLEKAAETQRTLGNKKWIHEERELLRQQAADGAASAPKQEKKDHDIWHEHISIMSIFISASLAASTRTYLAFQHNAKLYSLATAVRSIRSATSLEEANQSLFKQITDDDHVVVTEQTIFHPQGGGQPSDVGIMKTSDSIFNVSAVRMDAVSNGQVLHFGRFEPGNSAFAEGETITQEIDTEKRLLYSRLHTAGHVLGAATRKLLEKEVENFDELKASHFPDAASCEFQGSIEGKWKDAIQKKVDEYVDGDLPVEIEWWSEEDFKKNGLERLITDNPNVAAGEKFRVVKIVGADTYPCGGTHVDSTSACGKTTVRKISRSKGTSRVSYAVA
;
A
#
# COMPACT_ATOMS: atom_id res chain seq x y z
N MET A 1 -7.35 41.59 -1.42
CA MET A 1 -7.64 40.64 -0.32
C MET A 1 -7.53 41.28 1.05
N THR A 2 -8.32 40.82 2.02
CA THR A 2 -8.26 41.26 3.43
C THR A 2 -7.23 40.46 4.22
N THR A 3 -6.55 41.08 5.19
CA THR A 3 -5.58 40.44 6.09
C THR A 3 -6.09 39.13 6.74
N PRO A 4 -7.36 39.04 7.20
CA PRO A 4 -7.91 37.80 7.76
C PRO A 4 -7.90 36.60 6.80
N LYS A 5 -8.11 36.80 5.50
CA LYS A 5 -8.11 35.70 4.52
C LYS A 5 -6.71 35.09 4.32
N ARG A 6 -5.68 35.94 4.33
CA ARG A 6 -4.27 35.51 4.28
C ARG A 6 -3.87 34.74 5.54
N ILE A 7 -4.30 35.21 6.71
CA ILE A 7 -4.07 34.50 7.98
C ILE A 7 -4.77 33.14 7.97
N ALA A 8 -6.02 33.06 7.50
CA ALA A 8 -6.75 31.79 7.39
C ALA A 8 -6.03 30.79 6.47
N LEU A 9 -5.54 31.22 5.31
CA LEU A 9 -4.76 30.37 4.41
C LEU A 9 -3.46 29.87 5.07
N GLY A 10 -2.74 30.78 5.76
CA GLY A 10 -1.52 30.43 6.49
C GLY A 10 -1.78 29.39 7.59
N LEU A 11 -2.85 29.59 8.38
CA LEU A 11 -3.26 28.64 9.42
C LEU A 11 -3.67 27.29 8.84
N SER A 12 -4.44 27.25 7.74
CA SER A 12 -4.79 26.00 7.07
C SER A 12 -3.55 25.20 6.66
N ASN A 13 -2.56 25.83 6.02
CA ASN A 13 -1.34 25.14 5.59
C ASN A 13 -0.44 24.68 6.76
N ILE A 14 -0.59 25.26 7.96
CA ILE A 14 0.06 24.76 9.20
C ILE A 14 -0.73 23.58 9.78
N LEU A 15 -2.06 23.61 9.73
CA LEU A 15 -2.91 22.57 10.30
C LEU A 15 -2.90 21.27 9.48
N ILE A 16 -2.70 21.33 8.15
CA ILE A 16 -2.59 20.14 7.29
C ILE A 16 -1.51 19.16 7.80
N PRO A 17 -0.22 19.54 7.96
CA PRO A 17 0.80 18.62 8.44
C PRO A 17 0.55 18.18 9.89
N ILE A 18 -0.03 19.04 10.74
CA ILE A 18 -0.41 18.65 12.10
C ILE A 18 -1.50 17.57 12.08
N ALA A 19 -2.53 17.72 11.24
CA ALA A 19 -3.60 16.74 11.07
C ALA A 19 -3.03 15.38 10.65
N VAL A 20 -2.13 15.37 9.66
CA VAL A 20 -1.47 14.15 9.17
C VAL A 20 -0.63 13.50 10.27
N LEU A 21 0.17 14.28 11.01
CA LEU A 21 0.98 13.73 12.11
C LEU A 21 0.13 13.15 13.23
N VAL A 22 -0.91 13.88 13.68
CA VAL A 22 -1.81 13.40 14.74
C VAL A 22 -2.52 12.12 14.30
N PHE A 23 -3.06 12.10 13.08
CA PHE A 23 -3.67 10.92 12.50
C PHE A 23 -2.67 9.74 12.43
N ALA A 24 -1.46 9.97 11.93
CA ALA A 24 -0.43 8.94 11.84
C ALA A 24 -0.05 8.36 13.22
N THR A 25 0.05 9.19 14.27
CA THR A 25 0.31 8.69 15.63
C THR A 25 -0.85 7.92 16.26
N GLY A 26 -2.06 8.05 15.69
CA GLY A 26 -3.20 7.20 16.04
C GLY A 26 -3.25 5.91 15.22
N PHE A 27 -2.83 6.01 13.96
CA PHE A 27 -2.82 4.93 13.00
C PHE A 27 -1.71 3.89 13.28
N PHE A 28 -0.57 4.33 13.83
CA PHE A 28 0.55 3.46 14.19
C PHE A 28 0.69 3.33 15.72
N PRO A 29 0.10 2.30 16.37
CA PRO A 29 0.16 2.14 17.82
C PRO A 29 1.54 1.72 18.32
N TYR A 30 1.85 2.11 19.56
CA TYR A 30 3.04 1.67 20.28
C TYR A 30 2.80 0.29 20.91
N LYS A 31 3.69 -0.68 20.67
CA LYS A 31 3.56 -2.05 21.19
C LYS A 31 4.05 -2.13 22.65
N PRO A 32 3.29 -2.73 23.58
CA PRO A 32 3.82 -3.06 24.90
C PRO A 32 4.93 -4.12 24.76
N PHE A 33 6.10 -3.88 25.34
CA PHE A 33 7.27 -4.77 25.30
C PHE A 33 7.63 -5.22 26.71
N LEU A 34 7.84 -6.53 26.90
CA LEU A 34 8.34 -7.10 28.14
C LEU A 34 9.86 -6.94 28.21
N SER A 35 10.36 -6.19 29.19
CA SER A 35 11.80 -5.95 29.38
C SER A 35 12.52 -7.15 30.01
N GLY A 36 13.83 -7.30 29.74
CA GLY A 36 14.70 -8.31 30.34
C GLY A 36 14.83 -9.60 29.51
N LEU A 37 15.81 -10.43 29.86
CA LEU A 37 16.01 -11.74 29.23
C LEU A 37 15.08 -12.79 29.84
N ALA A 38 14.55 -13.69 29.01
CA ALA A 38 13.86 -14.89 29.47
C ALA A 38 14.81 -15.78 30.28
N THR A 39 14.29 -16.39 31.34
CA THR A 39 14.97 -17.42 32.13
C THR A 39 14.12 -18.69 32.14
N PHE A 40 14.72 -19.85 32.42
CA PHE A 40 13.95 -21.08 32.61
C PHE A 40 13.18 -21.12 33.95
N GLU A 41 13.50 -20.22 34.89
CA GLU A 41 13.05 -20.24 36.30
C GLU A 41 11.77 -19.43 36.57
N GLU A 42 11.33 -18.54 35.67
CA GLU A 42 10.21 -17.60 35.92
C GLU A 42 8.80 -18.20 35.83
N VAL A 43 8.66 -19.52 35.61
CA VAL A 43 7.36 -20.18 35.72
C VAL A 43 7.18 -20.58 37.18
N GLU A 44 6.62 -19.67 37.99
CA GLU A 44 6.30 -19.94 39.39
C GLU A 44 5.55 -21.27 39.50
N ASN A 45 6.19 -22.21 40.19
CA ASN A 45 5.73 -23.57 40.45
C ASN A 45 4.40 -23.66 41.24
N GLU A 46 3.76 -22.53 41.56
CA GLU A 46 2.65 -22.46 42.51
C GLU A 46 1.25 -22.59 41.88
N GLU A 47 1.02 -22.22 40.61
CA GLU A 47 -0.36 -22.12 40.10
C GLU A 47 -1.02 -23.46 39.68
N LEU A 48 -0.25 -24.52 39.41
CA LEU A 48 -0.78 -25.84 39.03
C LEU A 48 -0.56 -26.94 40.07
N GLY A 49 0.40 -26.77 41.00
CA GLY A 49 0.74 -27.79 42.00
C GLY A 49 1.17 -29.15 41.41
N LEU A 50 1.49 -29.22 40.10
CA LEU A 50 1.80 -30.46 39.40
C LEU A 50 3.30 -30.85 39.49
N GLY A 51 4.19 -29.95 39.90
CA GLY A 51 5.61 -30.25 40.10
C GLY A 51 6.34 -30.82 38.87
N LEU A 52 5.86 -30.51 37.66
CA LEU A 52 6.33 -31.09 36.38
C LEU A 52 7.72 -30.59 35.94
N LEU A 53 8.11 -29.39 36.38
CA LEU A 53 9.38 -28.75 36.08
C LEU A 53 10.11 -28.48 37.41
N GLN A 54 10.92 -29.42 37.89
CA GLN A 54 11.69 -29.25 39.12
C GLN A 54 13.13 -28.83 38.81
N GLY A 55 13.54 -27.67 39.32
CA GLY A 55 14.93 -27.20 39.26
C GLY A 55 15.35 -26.62 37.91
N ASN A 56 16.67 -26.44 37.75
CA ASN A 56 17.33 -25.90 36.55
C ASN A 56 17.41 -26.89 35.38
N ASP A 57 16.43 -27.80 35.26
CA ASP A 57 16.41 -28.83 34.21
C ASP A 57 16.22 -28.16 32.83
N ARG A 58 17.34 -28.02 32.12
CA ARG A 58 17.38 -27.53 30.73
C ARG A 58 16.86 -28.62 29.80
N PRO A 59 16.01 -28.29 28.80
CA PRO A 59 15.61 -29.24 27.78
C PRO A 59 16.84 -29.85 27.09
N GLN A 60 16.76 -31.12 26.70
CA GLN A 60 17.84 -31.77 25.97
C GLN A 60 18.05 -31.08 24.62
N LYS A 61 19.17 -30.37 24.46
CA LYS A 61 19.62 -29.82 23.17
C LYS A 61 19.89 -30.93 22.14
N ILE A 62 19.58 -30.66 20.88
CA ILE A 62 19.86 -31.54 19.74
C ILE A 62 21.10 -31.09 18.99
N PHE A 63 21.34 -29.78 18.97
CA PHE A 63 22.47 -29.16 18.30
C PHE A 63 23.28 -28.30 19.28
N ASP A 64 24.58 -28.34 19.10
CA ASP A 64 25.56 -27.55 19.88
C ASP A 64 25.95 -26.27 19.14
N LYS A 65 25.82 -26.27 17.82
CA LYS A 65 26.16 -25.16 16.95
C LYS A 65 25.04 -24.86 15.96
N VAL A 66 24.90 -23.60 15.58
CA VAL A 66 24.01 -23.18 14.49
C VAL A 66 24.72 -22.26 13.52
N ILE A 67 24.52 -22.53 12.24
CA ILE A 67 24.86 -21.65 11.12
C ILE A 67 23.55 -21.09 10.59
N PHE A 68 23.35 -19.78 10.72
CA PHE A 68 22.16 -19.07 10.28
C PHE A 68 22.48 -18.25 9.03
N MET A 69 22.16 -18.79 7.85
CA MET A 69 22.36 -18.16 6.56
C MET A 69 21.09 -17.43 6.15
N THR A 70 21.12 -16.11 6.28
CA THR A 70 20.07 -15.22 5.76
C THR A 70 20.43 -14.83 4.33
N VAL A 71 19.48 -14.95 3.41
CA VAL A 71 19.65 -14.49 2.03
C VAL A 71 18.54 -13.49 1.73
N ASP A 72 18.93 -12.24 1.46
CA ASP A 72 18.02 -11.14 1.22
C ASP A 72 17.20 -11.39 -0.07
N ALA A 73 15.89 -11.15 0.01
CA ALA A 73 14.91 -11.36 -1.04
C ALA A 73 14.86 -12.79 -1.65
N LEU A 74 15.14 -13.82 -0.84
CA LEU A 74 15.10 -15.24 -1.24
C LEU A 74 13.67 -15.77 -1.43
N ARG A 75 13.09 -15.57 -2.62
CA ARG A 75 11.79 -16.14 -3.01
C ARG A 75 11.78 -17.68 -2.97
N SER A 76 10.62 -18.25 -2.64
CA SER A 76 10.44 -19.71 -2.59
C SER A 76 10.73 -20.42 -3.93
N ASP A 77 10.36 -19.82 -5.06
CA ASP A 77 10.61 -20.40 -6.40
C ASP A 77 12.11 -20.45 -6.75
N PHE A 78 12.92 -19.57 -6.17
CA PHE A 78 14.38 -19.60 -6.32
C PHE A 78 15.01 -20.82 -5.69
N VAL A 79 14.36 -21.48 -4.73
CA VAL A 79 14.89 -22.67 -4.04
C VAL A 79 14.18 -23.95 -4.47
N TYR A 80 12.85 -23.91 -4.61
CA TYR A 80 12.03 -25.12 -4.75
C TYR A 80 11.57 -25.41 -6.18
N GLY A 81 11.53 -24.37 -7.03
CA GLY A 81 10.98 -24.47 -8.38
C GLY A 81 11.87 -25.23 -9.37
N HIS A 82 11.29 -25.66 -10.49
CA HIS A 82 12.00 -26.36 -11.55
C HIS A 82 13.11 -25.55 -12.23
N GLY A 83 12.99 -24.22 -12.26
CA GLY A 83 14.00 -23.30 -12.82
C GLY A 83 15.10 -22.85 -11.85
N SER A 84 15.11 -23.40 -10.63
CA SER A 84 15.98 -22.97 -9.53
C SER A 84 17.46 -23.31 -9.75
N GLY A 85 18.34 -22.45 -9.23
CA GLY A 85 19.78 -22.71 -9.10
C GLY A 85 20.16 -23.57 -7.87
N PHE A 86 19.23 -23.85 -6.95
CA PHE A 86 19.46 -24.54 -5.67
C PHE A 86 19.40 -26.08 -5.79
N THR A 87 20.11 -26.62 -6.77
CA THR A 87 20.05 -28.04 -7.11
C THR A 87 20.51 -28.98 -5.99
N PHE A 88 21.52 -28.60 -5.21
CA PHE A 88 22.04 -29.37 -4.09
C PHE A 88 21.10 -29.30 -2.89
N THR A 89 20.57 -28.11 -2.57
CA THR A 89 19.56 -27.97 -1.51
C THR A 89 18.31 -28.81 -1.83
N GLN A 90 17.87 -28.86 -3.09
CA GLN A 90 16.80 -29.76 -3.53
C GLN A 90 17.15 -31.25 -3.36
N GLU A 91 18.42 -31.63 -3.53
CA GLU A 91 18.90 -32.99 -3.26
C GLU A 91 18.80 -33.33 -1.76
N LEU A 92 19.19 -32.40 -0.88
CA LEU A 92 19.06 -32.57 0.57
C LEU A 92 17.60 -32.71 1.02
N ILE A 93 16.68 -32.01 0.35
CA ILE A 93 15.24 -32.17 0.60
C ILE A 93 14.78 -33.59 0.23
N ARG A 94 15.17 -34.08 -0.96
CA ARG A 94 14.83 -35.43 -1.43
C ARG A 94 15.44 -36.53 -0.57
N SER A 95 16.67 -36.35 -0.08
CA SER A 95 17.37 -37.33 0.75
C SER A 95 16.84 -37.39 2.19
N GLY A 96 16.08 -36.37 2.61
CA GLY A 96 15.65 -36.21 3.99
C GLY A 96 16.71 -35.55 4.89
N ALA A 97 17.82 -35.04 4.36
CA ALA A 97 18.76 -34.23 5.13
C ALA A 97 18.24 -32.81 5.42
N ALA A 98 17.18 -32.37 4.72
CA ALA A 98 16.58 -31.06 4.88
C ALA A 98 15.07 -31.10 5.14
N LEU A 99 14.56 -30.09 5.84
CA LEU A 99 13.14 -29.81 6.07
C LEU A 99 12.76 -28.48 5.41
N PRO A 100 11.99 -28.49 4.32
CA PRO A 100 11.59 -27.28 3.60
C PRO A 100 10.25 -26.71 4.07
N PHE A 101 10.16 -25.38 4.08
CA PHE A 101 8.96 -24.61 4.41
C PHE A 101 8.82 -23.39 3.52
N THR A 102 7.58 -22.97 3.25
CA THR A 102 7.32 -21.62 2.74
C THR A 102 7.10 -20.71 3.94
N ALA A 103 8.02 -19.80 4.23
CA ALA A 103 7.82 -18.84 5.31
C ALA A 103 6.84 -17.75 4.88
N HIS A 104 6.08 -17.22 5.83
CA HIS A 104 5.22 -16.05 5.62
C HIS A 104 5.81 -14.84 6.35
N ALA A 105 6.36 -13.92 5.57
CA ALA A 105 6.88 -12.64 6.01
C ALA A 105 5.77 -11.59 5.98
N THR A 106 5.10 -11.36 7.12
CA THR A 106 4.05 -10.33 7.23
C THR A 106 4.61 -8.94 6.87
N PRO A 107 3.98 -8.13 6.02
CA PRO A 107 4.47 -6.78 5.70
C PRO A 107 4.74 -5.92 6.95
N PRO A 108 5.71 -4.99 6.92
CA PRO A 108 6.57 -4.60 5.78
C PRO A 108 7.66 -5.62 5.48
N THR A 109 7.79 -6.00 4.20
CA THR A 109 8.80 -6.93 3.67
C THR A 109 10.09 -6.19 3.36
N ILE A 110 10.73 -5.61 4.38
CA ILE A 110 12.00 -4.88 4.28
C ILE A 110 13.02 -5.53 5.22
N THR A 111 14.27 -5.64 4.80
CA THR A 111 15.39 -6.30 5.49
C THR A 111 15.43 -6.06 7.01
N MET A 112 15.58 -4.82 7.48
CA MET A 112 15.74 -4.55 8.92
C MET A 112 14.55 -4.98 9.78
N PRO A 113 13.29 -4.60 9.46
CA PRO A 113 12.10 -5.15 10.13
C PRO A 113 12.07 -6.68 10.17
N ARG A 114 12.52 -7.35 9.11
CA ARG A 114 12.44 -8.81 8.97
C ARG A 114 13.55 -9.54 9.71
N VAL A 115 14.77 -9.01 9.70
CA VAL A 115 15.86 -9.47 10.57
C VAL A 115 15.49 -9.34 12.04
N LYS A 116 14.82 -8.24 12.42
CA LYS A 116 14.27 -8.07 13.78
C LYS A 116 13.23 -9.14 14.10
N ALA A 117 12.34 -9.48 13.17
CA ALA A 117 11.37 -10.56 13.36
C ALA A 117 12.05 -11.94 13.51
N LEU A 118 13.03 -12.25 12.65
CA LEU A 118 13.80 -13.51 12.66
C LEU A 118 14.67 -13.71 13.91
N THR A 119 14.94 -12.64 14.67
CA THR A 119 15.79 -12.70 15.87
C THR A 119 14.99 -12.57 17.18
N THR A 120 13.94 -11.75 17.20
CA THR A 120 13.08 -11.53 18.38
C THR A 120 11.87 -12.46 18.43
N GLY A 121 11.39 -12.92 17.28
CA GLY A 121 10.13 -13.66 17.15
C GLY A 121 8.89 -12.75 17.15
N SER A 122 9.09 -11.43 17.16
CA SER A 122 8.00 -10.45 17.15
C SER A 122 7.51 -10.15 15.72
N VAL A 123 6.29 -9.63 15.60
CA VAL A 123 5.79 -9.09 14.32
C VAL A 123 6.31 -7.67 14.16
N PRO A 124 6.77 -7.24 12.97
CA PRO A 124 7.25 -5.87 12.80
C PRO A 124 6.15 -4.83 12.85
N SER A 125 6.55 -3.57 12.94
CA SER A 125 5.67 -2.41 12.89
C SER A 125 6.07 -1.49 11.73
N PHE A 126 5.11 -0.72 11.24
CA PHE A 126 5.40 0.31 10.23
C PHE A 126 6.36 1.38 10.76
N LEU A 127 6.39 1.62 12.08
CA LEU A 127 7.38 2.50 12.71
C LEU A 127 8.81 1.99 12.49
N ASP A 128 9.03 0.68 12.44
CA ASP A 128 10.33 0.09 12.13
C ASP A 128 10.79 0.46 10.71
N VAL A 129 9.86 0.68 9.75
CA VAL A 129 10.20 1.18 8.40
C VAL A 129 10.71 2.62 8.45
N ILE A 130 10.02 3.49 9.20
CA ILE A 130 10.41 4.90 9.33
C ILE A 130 11.78 5.00 10.02
N LEU A 131 12.00 4.22 11.08
CA LEU A 131 13.28 4.17 11.79
C LEU A 131 14.40 3.54 10.93
N ASN A 132 14.08 2.67 9.97
CA ASN A 132 15.05 2.15 8.99
C ASN A 132 15.68 3.27 8.16
N PHE A 133 14.87 4.23 7.70
CA PHE A 133 15.35 5.37 6.92
C PHE A 133 16.18 6.36 7.76
N ALA A 134 16.08 6.28 9.10
CA ALA A 134 16.79 7.11 10.06
C ALA A 134 18.00 6.37 10.69
N GLU A 135 18.80 5.71 9.85
CA GLU A 135 19.98 4.88 10.18
C GLU A 135 20.98 5.43 11.22
N SER A 136 20.94 6.73 11.55
CA SER A 136 21.79 7.37 12.58
C SER A 136 21.32 7.13 14.02
N ASP A 137 20.11 6.61 14.21
CA ASP A 137 19.47 6.58 15.52
C ASP A 137 19.63 5.22 16.21
N THR A 138 20.18 5.25 17.43
CA THR A 138 20.34 4.06 18.30
C THR A 138 19.00 3.46 18.76
N THR A 139 17.88 4.11 18.41
CA THR A 139 16.51 3.72 18.76
C THR A 139 16.06 2.40 18.12
N SER A 140 16.69 1.96 17.03
CA SER A 140 16.44 0.66 16.40
C SER A 140 17.21 -0.50 17.01
N SER A 141 18.14 -0.24 17.94
CA SER A 141 19.00 -1.27 18.52
C SER A 141 18.22 -2.32 19.34
N LEU A 142 18.64 -3.58 19.21
CA LEU A 142 18.15 -4.72 19.98
C LEU A 142 19.04 -5.06 21.17
N ALA A 143 20.04 -4.22 21.52
CA ALA A 143 20.99 -4.49 22.59
C ALA A 143 20.35 -4.77 23.95
N THR A 144 19.15 -4.22 24.20
CA THR A 144 18.39 -4.41 25.44
C THR A 144 17.17 -5.33 25.28
N GLN A 145 16.95 -5.86 24.07
CA GLN A 145 15.83 -6.73 23.75
C GLN A 145 16.22 -8.20 23.85
N ASP A 146 15.27 -9.01 24.27
CA ASP A 146 15.44 -10.46 24.31
C ASP A 146 15.35 -11.04 22.90
N THR A 147 16.35 -11.83 22.52
CA THR A 147 16.49 -12.47 21.20
C THR A 147 17.10 -13.85 21.37
N TRP A 148 16.91 -14.75 20.41
CA TRP A 148 17.57 -16.06 20.49
C TRP A 148 19.10 -15.94 20.45
N LEU A 149 19.66 -14.85 19.88
CA LEU A 149 21.08 -14.54 19.94
C LEU A 149 21.56 -14.15 21.34
N ALA A 150 20.80 -13.29 22.02
CA ALA A 150 21.08 -12.94 23.41
C ALA A 150 20.98 -14.17 24.32
N GLN A 151 19.98 -15.04 24.07
CA GLN A 151 19.82 -16.31 24.77
C GLN A 151 20.96 -17.28 24.47
N ALA A 152 21.40 -17.37 23.22
CA ALA A 152 22.55 -18.19 22.84
C ALA A 152 23.84 -17.72 23.51
N LYS A 153 24.10 -16.41 23.50
CA LYS A 153 25.24 -15.77 24.18
C LYS A 153 25.28 -16.08 25.68
N ALA A 154 24.11 -16.09 26.31
CA ALA A 154 23.98 -16.30 27.75
C ALA A 154 23.99 -17.78 28.17
N ASN A 155 23.54 -18.70 27.31
CA ASN A 155 23.26 -20.08 27.71
C ASN A 155 24.08 -21.18 27.01
N LEU A 156 24.69 -20.90 25.85
CA LEU A 156 25.56 -21.86 25.14
C LEU A 156 26.97 -21.86 25.71
N ASN A 157 27.75 -22.88 25.34
CA ASN A 157 29.00 -23.24 26.00
C ASN A 157 30.03 -22.11 26.03
N ASN A 158 30.34 -21.52 24.87
CA ASN A 158 31.35 -20.47 24.75
C ASN A 158 30.72 -19.06 24.74
N GLY A 159 29.41 -18.97 24.53
CA GLY A 159 28.67 -17.72 24.32
C GLY A 159 29.20 -16.94 23.11
N ASN A 160 29.84 -17.64 22.15
CA ASN A 160 30.70 -17.03 21.16
C ASN A 160 29.99 -16.96 19.80
N LEU A 161 29.53 -15.76 19.43
CA LEU A 161 28.78 -15.52 18.20
C LEU A 161 29.66 -14.80 17.18
N ILE A 162 29.59 -15.23 15.93
CA ILE A 162 30.32 -14.62 14.81
C ILE A 162 29.34 -14.21 13.69
N PHE A 163 29.65 -13.12 12.99
CA PHE A 163 28.77 -12.54 11.98
C PHE A 163 29.53 -12.03 10.75
N TYR A 164 29.04 -12.36 9.56
CA TYR A 164 29.59 -11.82 8.31
C TYR A 164 28.43 -11.44 7.36
N GLY A 165 28.40 -10.19 6.89
CA GLY A 165 27.35 -9.74 5.97
C GLY A 165 26.97 -8.28 6.15
N ASP A 166 25.72 -7.96 5.84
CA ASP A 166 25.10 -6.64 6.00
C ASP A 166 25.34 -5.98 7.38
N ASP A 167 25.83 -4.75 7.37
CA ASP A 167 26.05 -3.93 8.56
C ASP A 167 24.78 -3.61 9.38
N THR A 168 23.57 -3.82 8.84
CA THR A 168 22.30 -3.78 9.57
C THR A 168 22.35 -4.65 10.83
N TRP A 169 22.97 -5.84 10.76
CA TRP A 169 23.11 -6.71 11.93
C TRP A 169 24.00 -6.10 13.01
N LEU A 170 25.08 -5.41 12.63
CA LEU A 170 25.97 -4.74 13.59
C LEU A 170 25.30 -3.54 14.25
N LYS A 171 24.39 -2.87 13.55
CA LYS A 171 23.57 -1.77 14.08
C LYS A 171 22.50 -2.29 15.05
N LEU A 172 21.84 -3.40 14.71
CA LEU A 172 20.85 -4.04 15.58
C LEU A 172 21.51 -4.65 16.83
N PHE A 173 22.70 -5.24 16.67
CA PHE A 173 23.44 -5.95 17.71
C PHE A 173 24.84 -5.35 17.95
N PRO A 174 24.93 -4.12 18.49
CA PRO A 174 26.23 -3.51 18.77
C PRO A 174 26.98 -4.32 19.83
N ASP A 175 28.28 -4.54 19.61
CA ASP A 175 29.19 -5.28 20.51
C ASP A 175 28.75 -6.73 20.86
N PHE A 176 27.90 -7.34 20.02
CA PHE A 176 27.42 -8.70 20.25
C PHE A 176 28.38 -9.79 19.77
N PHE A 177 29.01 -9.59 18.61
CA PHE A 177 29.79 -10.60 17.91
C PHE A 177 31.28 -10.53 18.27
N ALA A 178 31.90 -11.68 18.51
CA ALA A 178 33.32 -11.78 18.84
C ALA A 178 34.23 -11.65 17.62
N ARG A 179 33.76 -12.14 16.47
CA ARG A 179 34.37 -11.90 15.16
C ARG A 179 33.30 -11.43 14.21
N HIS A 180 33.55 -10.33 13.52
CA HIS A 180 32.61 -9.84 12.54
C HIS A 180 33.27 -9.05 11.41
N ASP A 181 32.60 -9.04 10.26
CA ASP A 181 32.95 -8.22 9.10
C ASP A 181 31.64 -7.74 8.43
N GLY A 182 31.40 -6.44 8.47
CA GLY A 182 30.16 -5.82 8.02
C GLY A 182 30.33 -5.10 6.69
N THR A 183 29.36 -5.23 5.79
CA THR A 183 29.29 -4.49 4.52
C THR A 183 28.07 -3.61 4.46
N SER A 184 28.21 -2.38 3.99
CA SER A 184 27.10 -1.45 3.82
C SER A 184 26.15 -1.91 2.71
N SER A 185 24.88 -2.13 3.05
CA SER A 185 23.83 -2.58 2.11
C SER A 185 23.39 -1.55 1.08
N PHE A 186 23.70 -0.27 1.28
CA PHE A 186 23.24 0.79 0.40
C PHE A 186 23.99 0.94 -0.93
N PHE A 187 25.02 0.12 -1.20
CA PHE A 187 25.73 0.10 -2.48
C PHE A 187 25.20 -1.02 -3.40
N VAL A 188 24.03 -0.79 -3.98
CA VAL A 188 23.29 -1.75 -4.84
C VAL A 188 24.02 -2.12 -6.15
N SER A 189 25.02 -1.33 -6.56
CA SER A 189 25.72 -1.54 -7.84
C SER A 189 26.60 -2.81 -7.87
N ASP A 190 26.94 -3.38 -6.71
CA ASP A 190 27.79 -4.57 -6.59
C ASP A 190 27.07 -5.73 -5.89
N PHE A 191 26.74 -6.77 -6.66
CA PHE A 191 26.16 -8.04 -6.18
C PHE A 191 27.21 -9.15 -6.04
N THR A 192 28.50 -8.84 -6.11
CA THR A 192 29.62 -9.81 -6.08
C THR A 192 30.58 -9.52 -4.93
N GLU A 193 31.03 -8.27 -4.74
CA GLU A 193 31.98 -7.91 -3.68
C GLU A 193 31.40 -8.14 -2.29
N VAL A 194 30.13 -7.79 -2.08
CA VAL A 194 29.44 -7.97 -0.79
C VAL A 194 29.36 -9.45 -0.40
N ASP A 195 28.85 -10.30 -1.30
CA ASP A 195 28.75 -11.74 -1.04
C ASP A 195 30.13 -12.41 -0.93
N ASN A 196 31.14 -11.93 -1.66
CA ASN A 196 32.52 -12.38 -1.52
C ASN A 196 33.13 -11.98 -0.16
N ASN A 197 32.74 -10.82 0.38
CA ASN A 197 33.13 -10.38 1.72
C ASN A 197 32.68 -11.37 2.78
N VAL A 198 31.49 -11.94 2.63
CA VAL A 198 30.97 -13.01 3.50
C VAL A 198 31.68 -14.32 3.22
N THR A 199 31.68 -14.74 1.96
CA THR A 199 32.12 -16.09 1.54
C THR A 199 33.59 -16.37 1.81
N ARG A 200 34.47 -15.35 1.78
CA ARG A 200 35.91 -15.53 2.04
C ARG A 200 36.23 -16.00 3.46
N HIS A 201 35.34 -15.75 4.42
CA HIS A 201 35.54 -16.15 5.82
C HIS A 201 35.07 -17.59 6.09
N VAL A 202 34.14 -18.12 5.28
CA VAL A 202 33.49 -19.41 5.49
C VAL A 202 34.48 -20.57 5.67
N PRO A 203 35.50 -20.79 4.79
CA PRO A 203 36.41 -21.92 4.96
C PRO A 203 37.17 -21.89 6.29
N ARG A 204 37.65 -20.70 6.68
CA ARG A 204 38.40 -20.50 7.93
C ARG A 204 37.52 -20.81 9.14
N GLU A 205 36.30 -20.30 9.18
CA GLU A 205 35.42 -20.44 10.35
C GLU A 205 34.89 -21.87 10.50
N LEU A 206 34.68 -22.61 9.39
CA LEU A 206 34.31 -24.03 9.44
C LEU A 206 35.42 -24.91 10.05
N GLU A 207 36.69 -24.52 9.94
CA GLU A 207 37.82 -25.22 10.58
C GLU A 207 37.94 -24.92 12.09
N GLN A 208 37.34 -23.84 12.58
CA GLN A 208 37.47 -23.42 13.98
C GLN A 208 36.36 -24.03 14.86
N PRO A 209 36.69 -24.62 16.03
CA PRO A 209 35.69 -25.20 16.92
C PRO A 209 35.10 -24.21 17.96
N ASP A 210 35.58 -22.97 17.99
CA ASP A 210 35.45 -22.04 19.14
C ASP A 210 34.17 -21.20 19.16
N TRP A 211 33.35 -21.22 18.11
CA TRP A 211 32.08 -20.47 18.02
C TRP A 211 30.85 -21.37 18.26
N ASP A 212 29.77 -20.81 18.79
CA ASP A 212 28.48 -21.52 18.98
C ASP A 212 27.45 -21.13 17.91
N VAL A 213 27.48 -19.87 17.47
CA VAL A 213 26.56 -19.32 16.47
C VAL A 213 27.35 -18.61 15.38
N MET A 214 27.13 -18.99 14.12
CA MET A 214 27.65 -18.29 12.95
C MET A 214 26.50 -17.73 12.12
N ILE A 215 26.47 -16.42 11.90
CA ILE A 215 25.47 -15.76 11.08
C ILE A 215 26.12 -15.27 9.79
N MET A 216 25.44 -15.53 8.68
CA MET A 216 25.81 -15.00 7.37
C MET A 216 24.62 -14.27 6.78
N HIS A 217 24.85 -13.08 6.21
CA HIS A 217 23.80 -12.34 5.51
C HIS A 217 24.26 -11.95 4.10
N TYR A 218 23.60 -12.52 3.08
CA TYR A 218 23.89 -12.34 1.66
C TYR A 218 22.88 -11.40 1.02
N LEU A 219 23.35 -10.46 0.20
CA LEU A 219 22.51 -9.43 -0.44
C LEU A 219 22.42 -9.58 -1.96
N GLY A 220 23.24 -10.45 -2.57
CA GLY A 220 23.38 -10.50 -4.01
C GLY A 220 22.09 -10.77 -4.79
N LEU A 221 21.15 -11.57 -4.25
CA LEU A 221 19.86 -11.80 -4.91
C LEU A 221 18.99 -10.54 -4.88
N ASP A 222 18.84 -9.89 -3.72
CA ASP A 222 18.10 -8.64 -3.58
C ASP A 222 18.68 -7.52 -4.45
N HIS A 223 20.01 -7.35 -4.44
CA HIS A 223 20.69 -6.37 -5.31
C HIS A 223 20.41 -6.62 -6.80
N ILE A 224 20.40 -7.89 -7.25
CA ILE A 224 20.03 -8.21 -8.64
C ILE A 224 18.54 -7.94 -8.88
N GLY A 225 17.69 -8.21 -7.88
CA GLY A 225 16.26 -7.90 -7.88
C GLY A 225 16.00 -6.42 -8.15
N HIS A 226 16.45 -5.53 -7.27
CA HIS A 226 16.27 -4.08 -7.45
C HIS A 226 16.83 -3.54 -8.77
N LYS A 227 17.92 -4.17 -9.24
CA LYS A 227 18.66 -3.74 -10.42
C LYS A 227 17.99 -4.16 -11.74
N ALA A 228 17.59 -5.42 -11.86
CA ALA A 228 17.18 -6.02 -13.13
C ALA A 228 15.99 -7.00 -13.01
N GLY A 229 15.39 -7.09 -11.82
CA GLY A 229 14.26 -7.97 -11.53
C GLY A 229 14.63 -9.45 -11.31
N PRO A 230 13.67 -10.25 -10.82
CA PRO A 230 13.85 -11.67 -10.49
C PRO A 230 14.15 -12.56 -11.70
N LEU A 231 13.84 -12.11 -12.91
CA LEU A 231 14.08 -12.84 -14.16
C LEU A 231 15.41 -12.45 -14.85
N SER A 232 16.23 -11.64 -14.19
CA SER A 232 17.53 -11.22 -14.71
C SER A 232 18.41 -12.43 -15.08
N PRO A 233 19.18 -12.37 -16.17
CA PRO A 233 20.15 -13.42 -16.51
C PRO A 233 21.23 -13.62 -15.44
N ASN A 234 21.45 -12.62 -14.56
CA ASN A 234 22.38 -12.71 -13.43
C ASN A 234 21.79 -13.47 -12.22
N MET A 235 20.47 -13.65 -12.16
CA MET A 235 19.79 -14.25 -11.00
C MET A 235 20.15 -15.74 -10.83
N LEU A 236 20.10 -16.52 -11.91
CA LEU A 236 20.37 -17.95 -11.86
C LEU A 236 21.84 -18.29 -11.49
N PRO A 237 22.87 -17.63 -12.06
CA PRO A 237 24.24 -17.77 -11.57
C PRO A 237 24.38 -17.47 -10.07
N LYS A 238 23.72 -16.43 -9.58
CA LYS A 238 23.77 -16.06 -8.15
C LYS A 238 23.07 -17.09 -7.26
N GLN A 239 21.95 -17.66 -7.67
CA GLN A 239 21.31 -18.78 -6.96
C GLN A 239 22.26 -19.99 -6.84
N LYS A 240 23.00 -20.32 -7.90
CA LYS A 240 24.01 -21.41 -7.87
C LYS A 240 25.18 -21.11 -6.94
N GLU A 241 25.57 -19.85 -6.80
CA GLU A 241 26.59 -19.42 -5.85
C GLU A 241 26.13 -19.69 -4.40
N MET A 242 24.90 -19.28 -4.07
CA MET A 242 24.31 -19.51 -2.75
C MET A 242 24.18 -21.01 -2.42
N ASP A 243 23.69 -21.80 -3.37
CA ASP A 243 23.62 -23.27 -3.22
C ASP A 243 24.99 -23.92 -3.08
N GLY A 244 26.01 -23.37 -3.77
CA GLY A 244 27.40 -23.80 -3.61
C GLY A 244 27.97 -23.54 -2.21
N ILE A 245 27.49 -22.52 -1.51
CA ILE A 245 27.86 -22.23 -0.11
C ILE A 245 27.16 -23.21 0.82
N VAL A 246 25.87 -23.49 0.62
CA VAL A 246 25.12 -24.54 1.33
C VAL A 246 25.85 -25.88 1.22
N LYS A 247 26.31 -26.22 0.01
CA LYS A 247 27.09 -27.44 -0.24
C LYS A 247 28.39 -27.50 0.57
N LYS A 248 29.20 -26.43 0.53
CA LYS A 248 30.46 -26.37 1.29
C LYS A 248 30.24 -26.56 2.80
N ILE A 249 29.19 -25.94 3.35
CA ILE A 249 28.86 -26.05 4.76
C ILE A 249 28.43 -27.48 5.11
N TYR A 250 27.53 -28.06 4.31
CA TYR A 250 27.04 -29.43 4.55
C TYR A 250 28.18 -30.45 4.47
N GLU A 251 29.05 -30.36 3.45
CA GLU A 251 30.23 -31.22 3.34
C GLU A 251 31.18 -31.06 4.54
N ALA A 252 31.37 -29.84 5.04
CA ALA A 252 32.17 -29.62 6.24
C ALA A 252 31.54 -30.21 7.51
N MET A 253 30.21 -30.21 7.62
CA MET A 253 29.47 -30.86 8.71
C MET A 253 29.64 -32.39 8.69
N GLU A 254 29.79 -33.00 7.52
CA GLU A 254 30.03 -34.46 7.41
C GLU A 254 31.50 -34.84 7.62
N LEU A 255 32.43 -33.94 7.31
CA LEU A 255 33.88 -34.23 7.35
C LEU A 255 34.53 -33.89 8.69
N ASN A 256 34.01 -32.91 9.44
CA ASN A 256 34.65 -32.41 10.65
C ASN A 256 33.87 -32.76 11.91
N SER A 257 34.46 -33.56 12.79
CA SER A 257 33.80 -34.05 14.01
C SER A 257 33.30 -32.96 14.98
N HIS A 258 33.90 -31.76 14.96
CA HIS A 258 33.41 -30.65 15.80
C HIS A 258 32.14 -29.98 15.27
N LEU A 259 31.70 -30.37 14.06
CA LEU A 259 30.49 -29.89 13.40
C LEU A 259 29.38 -30.96 13.31
N ASP A 260 29.59 -32.19 13.81
CA ASP A 260 28.61 -33.29 13.78
C ASP A 260 27.23 -32.88 14.37
N ASP A 261 27.26 -32.03 15.40
CA ASP A 261 26.07 -31.50 16.10
C ASP A 261 25.71 -30.07 15.66
N THR A 262 25.86 -29.77 14.36
CA THR A 262 25.52 -28.46 13.78
C THR A 262 24.18 -28.46 13.05
N LEU A 263 23.45 -27.35 13.18
CA LEU A 263 22.27 -27.04 12.38
C LEU A 263 22.60 -25.93 11.37
N LEU A 264 22.29 -26.14 10.10
CA LEU A 264 22.27 -25.06 9.10
C LEU A 264 20.81 -24.62 8.87
N VAL A 265 20.54 -23.33 8.97
CA VAL A 265 19.27 -22.72 8.59
C VAL A 265 19.50 -21.79 7.42
N VAL A 266 18.81 -22.02 6.30
CA VAL A 266 18.78 -21.12 5.14
C VAL A 266 17.42 -20.44 5.15
N ALA A 267 17.40 -19.12 5.36
CA ALA A 267 16.17 -18.36 5.49
C ALA A 267 16.19 -17.11 4.60
N GLY A 268 15.11 -16.89 3.86
CA GLY A 268 14.79 -15.58 3.32
C GLY A 268 14.15 -14.70 4.39
N ASP A 269 14.61 -13.46 4.48
CA ASP A 269 13.99 -12.42 5.30
C ASP A 269 12.74 -11.83 4.62
N HIS A 270 12.74 -11.73 3.30
CA HIS A 270 11.56 -11.51 2.47
C HIS A 270 11.79 -12.08 1.06
N GLY A 271 10.81 -11.92 0.17
CA GLY A 271 10.99 -12.10 -1.27
C GLY A 271 10.98 -10.76 -2.03
N MET A 272 10.65 -10.79 -3.32
CA MET A 272 10.55 -9.61 -4.18
C MET A 272 9.41 -9.78 -5.20
N ASN A 273 8.82 -8.67 -5.63
CA ASN A 273 7.81 -8.70 -6.70
C ASN A 273 8.45 -8.91 -8.09
N SER A 274 7.61 -8.92 -9.13
CA SER A 274 8.05 -9.09 -10.53
C SER A 274 9.00 -8.00 -11.02
N GLY A 275 8.94 -6.80 -10.43
CA GLY A 275 9.87 -5.70 -10.70
C GLY A 275 11.16 -5.77 -9.89
N GLY A 276 11.27 -6.74 -8.98
CA GLY A 276 12.42 -6.90 -8.08
C GLY A 276 12.43 -5.98 -6.87
N ASN A 277 11.34 -5.23 -6.63
CA ASN A 277 11.19 -4.41 -5.43
C ASN A 277 10.49 -5.21 -4.30
N HIS A 278 10.53 -4.67 -3.08
CA HIS A 278 9.90 -5.26 -1.91
C HIS A 278 9.42 -4.17 -0.92
N GLY A 279 8.72 -4.55 0.14
CA GLY A 279 8.14 -3.65 1.17
C GLY A 279 6.61 -3.65 1.21
N GLY A 280 5.95 -4.30 0.24
CA GLY A 280 4.52 -4.49 0.12
C GLY A 280 4.03 -5.88 0.56
N SER A 281 2.89 -6.31 0.02
CA SER A 281 2.17 -7.53 0.44
C SER A 281 1.95 -8.54 -0.68
N ALA A 282 2.63 -8.39 -1.82
CA ALA A 282 2.52 -9.34 -2.92
C ALA A 282 2.99 -10.75 -2.48
N PRO A 283 2.42 -11.84 -3.02
CA PRO A 283 2.85 -13.21 -2.69
C PRO A 283 4.37 -13.41 -2.88
N GLY A 284 4.92 -12.92 -3.99
CA GLY A 284 6.36 -12.97 -4.26
C GLY A 284 7.23 -12.22 -3.24
N GLU A 285 6.68 -11.23 -2.52
CA GLU A 285 7.38 -10.49 -1.46
C GLU A 285 7.24 -11.15 -0.08
N THR A 286 6.11 -11.80 0.17
CA THR A 286 5.73 -12.30 1.50
C THR A 286 5.99 -13.80 1.70
N GLU A 287 6.39 -14.53 0.65
CA GLU A 287 6.57 -15.99 0.68
C GLU A 287 8.03 -16.44 0.43
N PRO A 288 9.00 -16.05 1.29
CA PRO A 288 10.38 -16.50 1.16
C PRO A 288 10.59 -17.98 1.49
N ALA A 289 11.70 -18.54 0.99
CA ALA A 289 12.12 -19.89 1.31
C ALA A 289 12.65 -19.99 2.76
N LEU A 290 12.36 -21.11 3.43
CA LEU A 290 12.93 -21.47 4.73
C LEU A 290 13.29 -22.95 4.75
N VAL A 291 14.56 -23.27 5.03
CA VAL A 291 15.07 -24.66 5.01
C VAL A 291 15.95 -24.91 6.22
N PHE A 292 15.63 -25.96 6.98
CA PHE A 292 16.49 -26.49 8.05
C PHE A 292 17.27 -27.69 7.52
N ILE A 293 18.59 -27.72 7.72
CA ILE A 293 19.51 -28.69 7.11
C ILE A 293 20.44 -29.30 8.18
N SER A 294 20.48 -30.63 8.22
CA SER A 294 21.40 -31.43 9.04
C SER A 294 21.26 -32.92 8.72
N PRO A 295 22.36 -33.71 8.71
CA PRO A 295 22.28 -35.16 8.58
C PRO A 295 21.33 -35.82 9.59
N LYS A 296 21.22 -35.28 10.82
CA LYS A 296 20.33 -35.80 11.88
C LYS A 296 18.85 -35.80 11.50
N PHE A 297 18.44 -34.98 10.52
CA PHE A 297 17.05 -34.97 10.08
C PHE A 297 16.65 -36.24 9.32
N MET A 298 17.61 -37.03 8.82
CA MET A 298 17.32 -38.32 8.18
C MET A 298 16.74 -39.34 9.16
N ASP A 299 17.00 -39.19 10.46
CA ASP A 299 16.51 -40.09 11.50
C ASP A 299 15.05 -39.80 11.91
N LEU A 300 14.46 -38.72 11.41
CA LEU A 300 13.07 -38.36 11.70
C LEU A 300 12.08 -39.17 10.86
N ASP A 301 11.03 -39.68 11.50
CA ASP A 301 9.86 -40.27 10.83
C ASP A 301 9.01 -39.15 10.21
N LYS A 302 9.20 -38.89 8.91
CA LYS A 302 8.63 -37.74 8.19
C LYS A 302 8.20 -38.11 6.77
N PRO A 303 7.26 -37.34 6.17
CA PRO A 303 6.86 -37.56 4.79
C PRO A 303 8.02 -37.31 3.81
N ALA A 304 8.04 -38.05 2.71
CA ALA A 304 8.97 -37.81 1.61
C ALA A 304 8.56 -36.52 0.87
N TYR A 305 9.50 -35.58 0.75
CA TYR A 305 9.29 -34.33 0.01
C TYR A 305 9.77 -34.48 -1.45
N SER A 306 8.95 -34.05 -2.40
CA SER A 306 9.35 -33.92 -3.80
C SER A 306 10.06 -32.59 -4.02
N ALA A 307 11.26 -32.61 -4.59
CA ALA A 307 11.97 -31.41 -5.05
C ALA A 307 12.73 -31.72 -6.34
N PRO A 308 12.76 -30.82 -7.36
CA PRO A 308 11.93 -29.62 -7.48
C PRO A 308 10.44 -29.96 -7.51
N THR A 309 9.60 -28.97 -7.24
CA THR A 309 8.14 -29.11 -7.24
C THR A 309 7.48 -27.81 -7.71
N ASP A 310 6.16 -27.86 -7.91
CA ASP A 310 5.33 -26.72 -8.27
C ASP A 310 4.65 -26.15 -7.02
N PRO A 311 4.26 -24.85 -7.02
CA PRO A 311 3.43 -24.31 -5.94
C PRO A 311 2.08 -25.04 -5.85
N LYS A 312 1.47 -25.02 -4.67
CA LYS A 312 0.15 -25.63 -4.44
C LYS A 312 -0.90 -25.01 -5.36
N GLU A 313 -1.86 -25.82 -5.78
CA GLU A 313 -2.95 -25.39 -6.66
C GLU A 313 -3.68 -24.16 -6.08
N GLY A 314 -3.81 -23.11 -6.88
CA GLY A 314 -4.40 -21.83 -6.46
C GLY A 314 -3.45 -20.85 -5.76
N THR A 315 -2.16 -21.18 -5.64
CA THR A 315 -1.12 -20.30 -5.05
C THR A 315 0.03 -20.05 -6.03
N GLU A 316 0.77 -18.95 -5.84
CA GLU A 316 1.91 -18.60 -6.70
C GLU A 316 3.27 -19.04 -6.11
N PHE A 317 3.47 -18.90 -4.79
CA PHE A 317 4.76 -19.17 -4.14
C PHE A 317 4.67 -20.12 -2.91
N GLU A 318 3.53 -20.78 -2.69
CA GLU A 318 3.37 -21.77 -1.61
C GLU A 318 3.76 -23.18 -2.07
N PHE A 319 5.03 -23.55 -1.94
CA PHE A 319 5.55 -24.86 -2.36
C PHE A 319 5.40 -25.96 -1.30
N TYR A 320 5.59 -25.62 -0.02
CA TYR A 320 5.54 -26.57 1.10
C TYR A 320 4.55 -26.12 2.18
N ARG A 321 4.66 -26.65 3.41
CA ARG A 321 3.84 -26.14 4.52
C ARG A 321 4.19 -24.68 4.76
N LYS A 322 3.18 -23.81 4.71
CA LYS A 322 3.32 -22.39 5.05
C LYS A 322 3.47 -22.25 6.57
N VAL A 323 4.45 -21.46 7.00
CA VAL A 323 4.78 -21.23 8.42
C VAL A 323 4.99 -19.74 8.65
N ALA A 324 4.73 -19.23 9.86
CA ALA A 324 5.02 -17.84 10.14
C ALA A 324 6.54 -17.65 10.26
N GLN A 325 7.09 -16.57 9.71
CA GLN A 325 8.54 -16.36 9.72
C GLN A 325 9.14 -16.32 11.14
N ASN A 326 8.37 -15.84 12.11
CA ASN A 326 8.77 -15.81 13.52
C ASN A 326 8.77 -17.18 14.21
N ASP A 327 8.18 -18.23 13.62
CA ASP A 327 8.22 -19.61 14.14
C ASP A 327 9.65 -20.17 14.21
N VAL A 328 10.59 -19.57 13.45
CA VAL A 328 12.02 -19.89 13.48
C VAL A 328 12.60 -19.73 14.90
N VAL A 329 12.20 -18.69 15.62
CA VAL A 329 12.80 -18.31 16.90
C VAL A 329 12.56 -19.34 18.01
N PRO A 330 11.32 -19.73 18.37
CA PRO A 330 11.09 -20.73 19.41
C PRO A 330 11.58 -22.11 18.97
N THR A 331 11.59 -22.38 17.66
CA THR A 331 12.11 -23.61 17.09
C THR A 331 13.63 -23.73 17.30
N LEU A 332 14.38 -22.65 17.04
CA LEU A 332 15.81 -22.57 17.37
C LEU A 332 16.04 -22.69 18.88
N SER A 333 15.24 -22.00 19.70
CA SER A 333 15.34 -22.10 21.16
C SER A 333 15.19 -23.55 21.64
N ALA A 334 14.22 -24.29 21.11
CA ALA A 334 14.01 -25.70 21.43
C ALA A 334 15.18 -26.59 20.98
N LEU A 335 15.66 -26.42 19.74
CA LEU A 335 16.76 -27.21 19.17
C LEU A 335 18.09 -27.01 19.89
N LEU A 336 18.36 -25.79 20.36
CA LEU A 336 19.58 -25.40 21.09
C LEU A 336 19.46 -25.58 22.61
N GLY A 337 18.26 -25.85 23.13
CA GLY A 337 18.02 -25.96 24.58
C GLY A 337 18.20 -24.65 25.34
N ILE A 338 17.82 -23.52 24.74
CA ILE A 338 17.88 -22.16 25.33
C ILE A 338 16.46 -21.60 25.57
N PRO A 339 16.28 -20.61 26.46
CA PRO A 339 14.96 -20.00 26.69
C PRO A 339 14.35 -19.39 25.42
N ILE A 340 13.02 -19.37 25.33
CA ILE A 340 12.28 -18.68 24.27
C ILE A 340 12.22 -17.19 24.64
N PRO A 341 12.59 -16.27 23.73
CA PRO A 341 12.57 -14.83 24.01
C PRO A 341 11.20 -14.33 24.52
N ARG A 342 11.20 -13.41 25.49
CA ARG A 342 9.96 -12.94 26.15
C ARG A 342 8.88 -12.39 25.22
N ASN A 343 9.28 -11.73 24.13
CA ASN A 343 8.39 -11.07 23.19
C ASN A 343 8.18 -11.88 21.90
N ASN A 344 8.57 -13.15 21.90
CA ASN A 344 8.32 -14.06 20.78
C ASN A 344 6.82 -14.32 20.60
N LEU A 345 6.38 -14.33 19.34
CA LEU A 345 5.03 -14.69 18.92
C LEU A 345 5.03 -15.93 18.01
N GLY A 346 6.19 -16.51 17.73
CA GLY A 346 6.33 -17.74 16.96
C GLY A 346 5.88 -18.98 17.75
N ILE A 347 5.65 -20.06 17.02
CA ILE A 347 5.32 -21.39 17.54
C ILE A 347 6.42 -22.39 17.13
N ILE A 348 6.75 -23.34 18.01
CA ILE A 348 7.68 -24.43 17.67
C ILE A 348 7.13 -25.27 16.50
N LEU A 349 7.93 -25.47 15.45
CA LEU A 349 7.53 -26.26 14.29
C LEU A 349 7.28 -27.75 14.65
N PRO A 350 6.09 -28.30 14.37
CA PRO A 350 5.74 -29.68 14.75
C PRO A 350 6.67 -30.76 14.22
N GLU A 351 7.25 -30.59 13.03
CA GLU A 351 8.16 -31.55 12.41
C GLU A 351 9.41 -31.81 13.26
N ILE A 352 9.87 -30.79 13.99
CA ILE A 352 11.09 -30.85 14.79
C ILE A 352 10.86 -31.55 16.14
N LEU A 353 9.62 -31.60 16.62
CA LEU A 353 9.26 -32.33 17.84
C LEU A 353 9.53 -33.84 17.74
N GLY A 354 9.69 -34.37 16.52
CA GLY A 354 10.04 -35.78 16.27
C GLY A 354 11.30 -36.25 17.01
N PHE A 355 12.29 -35.38 17.24
CA PHE A 355 13.52 -35.73 17.97
C PHE A 355 13.29 -36.14 19.44
N TRP A 356 12.14 -35.76 20.00
CA TRP A 356 11.80 -35.97 21.40
C TRP A 356 10.55 -36.82 21.60
N LYS A 357 9.90 -37.28 20.53
CA LYS A 357 8.61 -38.00 20.56
C LYS A 357 8.60 -39.24 21.47
N THR A 358 9.74 -39.92 21.60
CA THR A 358 9.90 -41.15 22.41
C THR A 358 10.68 -40.93 23.72
N LYS A 359 11.12 -39.70 24.00
CA LYS A 359 11.96 -39.39 25.16
C LYS A 359 11.11 -38.90 26.32
N ALA A 360 11.35 -39.46 27.50
CA ALA A 360 10.79 -38.99 28.76
C ALA A 360 11.78 -38.06 29.47
N SER A 361 11.29 -36.96 30.05
CA SER A 361 12.05 -36.09 30.94
C SER A 361 12.35 -36.79 32.27
N SER A 362 13.19 -36.15 33.10
CA SER A 362 13.45 -36.53 34.50
C SER A 362 12.18 -36.67 35.34
N ALA A 363 11.10 -35.96 34.97
CA ALA A 363 9.78 -36.01 35.58
C ALA A 363 8.82 -37.07 34.98
N GLY A 364 9.26 -37.86 33.99
CA GLY A 364 8.42 -38.88 33.33
C GLY A 364 7.47 -38.34 32.24
N LEU A 365 7.62 -37.07 31.85
CA LEU A 365 6.82 -36.37 30.84
C LEU A 365 7.44 -36.50 29.44
N ASN A 366 6.65 -36.53 28.37
CA ASN A 366 7.16 -36.41 27.00
C ASN A 366 7.79 -35.03 26.79
N VAL A 367 9.07 -34.99 26.39
CA VAL A 367 9.83 -33.74 26.26
C VAL A 367 9.24 -32.80 25.20
N ALA A 368 8.57 -33.31 24.16
CA ALA A 368 7.91 -32.47 23.16
C ALA A 368 6.74 -31.66 23.75
N ALA A 369 5.96 -32.25 24.66
CA ALA A 369 4.87 -31.56 25.34
C ALA A 369 5.40 -30.48 26.29
N GLU A 370 6.53 -30.74 26.95
CA GLU A 370 7.21 -29.78 27.81
C GLU A 370 7.65 -28.53 27.04
N LEU A 371 8.28 -28.71 25.87
CA LEU A 371 8.74 -27.62 25.02
C LEU A 371 7.58 -26.74 24.54
N LEU A 372 6.48 -27.35 24.09
CA LEU A 372 5.28 -26.62 23.69
C LEU A 372 4.62 -25.89 24.87
N TYR A 373 4.62 -26.48 26.06
CA TYR A 373 4.09 -25.84 27.26
C TYR A 373 4.91 -24.61 27.66
N ARG A 374 6.24 -24.68 27.56
CA ARG A 374 7.13 -23.51 27.77
C ARG A 374 6.86 -22.41 26.75
N ASN A 375 6.63 -22.74 25.48
CA ASN A 375 6.22 -21.78 24.46
C ASN A 375 4.87 -21.13 24.81
N ALA A 376 3.91 -21.92 25.29
CA ALA A 376 2.58 -21.44 25.64
C ALA A 376 2.61 -20.49 26.84
N LEU A 377 3.40 -20.80 27.87
CA LEU A 377 3.61 -19.94 29.04
C LEU A 377 4.27 -18.60 28.66
N GLN A 378 5.25 -18.64 27.75
CA GLN A 378 5.88 -17.42 27.25
C GLN A 378 4.84 -16.53 26.54
N MET A 379 4.02 -17.08 25.64
CA MET A 379 2.96 -16.30 24.97
C MET A 379 1.86 -15.84 25.93
N LEU A 380 1.54 -16.63 26.96
CA LEU A 380 0.61 -16.25 28.01
C LEU A 380 1.05 -14.98 28.75
N SER A 381 2.36 -14.80 28.99
CA SER A 381 2.87 -13.57 29.61
C SER A 381 2.56 -12.32 28.78
N ILE A 382 2.60 -12.44 27.45
CA ILE A 382 2.23 -11.37 26.51
C ILE A 382 0.71 -11.14 26.54
N LEU A 383 -0.08 -12.21 26.56
CA LEU A 383 -1.54 -12.12 26.68
C LEU A 383 -1.97 -11.41 27.96
N LYS A 384 -1.34 -11.73 29.10
CA LYS A 384 -1.56 -11.04 30.38
C LYS A 384 -1.18 -9.57 30.31
N ALA A 385 -0.10 -9.21 29.61
CA ALA A 385 0.28 -7.82 29.39
C ALA A 385 -0.72 -7.07 28.49
N LYS A 386 -1.34 -7.75 27.51
CA LYS A 386 -2.34 -7.18 26.59
C LYS A 386 -3.72 -7.01 27.23
N PHE A 387 -4.26 -8.06 27.86
CA PHE A 387 -5.63 -8.11 28.38
C PHE A 387 -5.73 -7.81 29.88
N GLY A 388 -4.60 -7.78 30.60
CA GLY A 388 -4.54 -7.67 32.05
C GLY A 388 -4.46 -9.04 32.74
N ASP A 389 -3.80 -9.09 33.91
CA ASP A 389 -3.68 -10.30 34.74
C ASP A 389 -4.96 -10.50 35.57
N SER A 390 -6.05 -10.88 34.90
CA SER A 390 -7.33 -11.19 35.52
C SER A 390 -7.35 -12.58 36.17
N ASP A 391 -8.30 -12.82 37.07
CA ASP A 391 -8.51 -14.14 37.70
C ASP A 391 -8.84 -15.24 36.67
N ALA A 392 -9.24 -14.87 35.46
CA ALA A 392 -9.52 -15.81 34.37
C ALA A 392 -8.29 -16.64 33.98
N TRP A 393 -7.08 -16.09 34.11
CA TRP A 393 -5.83 -16.81 33.83
C TRP A 393 -5.37 -17.71 34.99
N LYS A 394 -5.93 -17.53 36.19
CA LYS A 394 -5.50 -18.17 37.45
C LYS A 394 -6.31 -19.43 37.82
N TYR A 395 -7.43 -19.67 37.15
CA TYR A 395 -8.44 -20.67 37.50
C TYR A 395 -7.94 -22.12 37.75
N ASP A 396 -8.30 -22.74 38.88
CA ASP A 396 -7.94 -24.13 39.28
C ASP A 396 -8.96 -25.16 38.75
N PRO A 397 -8.55 -26.16 37.93
CA PRO A 397 -9.44 -27.19 37.38
C PRO A 397 -10.16 -28.05 38.44
N LYS A 398 -9.79 -28.00 39.72
CA LYS A 398 -10.44 -28.78 40.79
C LYS A 398 -11.81 -28.27 41.25
N VAL A 399 -12.25 -27.07 40.85
CA VAL A 399 -13.36 -26.36 41.51
C VAL A 399 -14.71 -26.37 40.75
N ASP A 400 -14.74 -26.48 39.42
CA ASP A 400 -16.00 -26.70 38.67
C ASP A 400 -15.88 -27.91 37.74
N GLY A 401 -16.78 -28.87 37.93
CA GLY A 401 -16.88 -30.09 37.12
C GLY A 401 -17.48 -29.90 35.72
N ARG A 402 -17.32 -28.73 35.09
CA ARG A 402 -17.71 -28.50 33.68
C ARG A 402 -16.48 -28.33 32.81
N LEU A 403 -16.21 -29.34 32.01
CA LEU A 403 -15.20 -29.29 30.97
C LEU A 403 -15.67 -28.38 29.84
N CYS A 404 -14.92 -27.31 29.53
CA CYS A 404 -15.15 -26.53 28.32
C CYS A 404 -14.62 -27.32 27.12
N VAL A 405 -15.49 -28.09 26.47
CA VAL A 405 -15.10 -29.00 25.36
C VAL A 405 -14.98 -28.26 24.03
N ASP A 406 -15.61 -27.09 23.90
CA ASP A 406 -15.61 -26.28 22.69
C ASP A 406 -15.29 -24.81 23.03
N CYS A 407 -14.18 -24.32 22.48
CA CYS A 407 -13.71 -22.95 22.68
C CYS A 407 -14.00 -22.05 21.46
N GLU A 408 -14.75 -22.55 20.48
CA GLU A 408 -15.03 -21.84 19.23
C GLU A 408 -16.27 -20.95 19.37
N GLY A 409 -16.27 -19.78 18.72
CA GLY A 409 -17.34 -18.78 18.80
C GLY A 409 -17.23 -17.75 19.93
N PHE A 410 -16.25 -17.89 20.84
CA PHE A 410 -15.93 -16.84 21.83
C PHE A 410 -15.14 -15.68 21.21
N GLU A 411 -15.32 -14.47 21.76
CA GLU A 411 -14.43 -13.32 21.49
C GLU A 411 -12.97 -13.66 21.87
N ASP A 412 -11.98 -12.99 21.26
CA ASP A 412 -10.56 -13.35 21.31
C ASP A 412 -10.04 -13.67 22.73
N GLU A 413 -10.34 -12.84 23.73
CA GLU A 413 -9.90 -13.06 25.13
C GLU A 413 -10.57 -14.30 25.75
N ALA A 414 -11.89 -14.45 25.57
CA ALA A 414 -12.65 -15.56 26.11
C ALA A 414 -12.28 -16.90 25.45
N ARG A 415 -11.98 -16.89 24.15
CA ARG A 415 -11.47 -18.05 23.40
C ARG A 415 -10.13 -18.50 23.94
N LEU A 416 -9.20 -17.58 24.15
CA LEU A 416 -7.87 -17.87 24.70
C LEU A 416 -7.95 -18.39 26.14
N ASN A 417 -8.82 -17.81 26.97
CA ASN A 417 -9.09 -18.31 28.32
C ASN A 417 -9.61 -19.75 28.30
N CYS A 418 -10.54 -20.06 27.39
CA CYS A 418 -11.05 -21.42 27.22
C CYS A 418 -9.97 -22.40 26.75
N ARG A 419 -9.15 -22.03 25.74
CA ARG A 419 -8.05 -22.89 25.26
C ARG A 419 -7.01 -23.14 26.36
N TRP A 420 -6.69 -22.11 27.15
CA TRP A 420 -5.78 -22.24 28.29
C TRP A 420 -6.34 -23.18 29.37
N TYR A 421 -7.65 -23.13 29.63
CA TYR A 421 -8.32 -24.07 30.52
C TYR A 421 -8.17 -25.52 30.02
N SER A 422 -8.39 -25.78 28.74
CA SER A 422 -8.24 -27.12 28.15
C SER A 422 -6.82 -27.65 28.26
N VAL A 423 -5.81 -26.78 28.07
CA VAL A 423 -4.40 -27.11 28.29
C VAL A 423 -4.16 -27.53 29.76
N ARG A 424 -4.62 -26.72 30.73
CA ARG A 424 -4.45 -27.02 32.16
C ARG A 424 -5.15 -28.31 32.56
N TYR A 425 -6.36 -28.54 32.08
CA TYR A 425 -7.11 -29.76 32.37
C TYR A 425 -6.39 -31.00 31.81
N ALA A 426 -5.98 -30.97 30.54
CA ALA A 426 -5.27 -32.07 29.89
C ALA A 426 -3.97 -32.41 30.61
N LEU A 427 -3.18 -31.40 30.99
CA LEU A 427 -1.95 -31.61 31.76
C LEU A 427 -2.20 -32.15 33.17
N SER A 428 -3.29 -31.73 33.84
CA SER A 428 -3.63 -32.22 35.18
C SER A 428 -4.16 -33.66 35.21
N SER A 429 -4.80 -34.11 34.12
CA SER A 429 -5.38 -35.45 34.01
C SER A 429 -4.37 -36.50 33.52
N SER A 430 -3.30 -36.07 32.86
CA SER A 430 -2.41 -36.91 32.08
C SER A 430 -1.13 -37.29 32.86
N LEU A 431 -1.22 -38.27 33.76
CA LEU A 431 -0.07 -38.86 34.49
C LEU A 431 0.46 -40.17 33.85
N GLN A 432 -0.01 -40.56 32.66
CA GLN A 432 0.51 -41.70 31.90
C GLN A 432 1.08 -41.33 30.51
N PRO A 433 2.12 -42.04 30.00
CA PRO A 433 2.82 -41.69 28.75
C PRO A 433 1.95 -41.67 27.47
N GLY A 434 0.84 -42.41 27.44
CA GLY A 434 -0.07 -42.50 26.29
C GLY A 434 -1.13 -41.39 26.22
N GLU A 435 -1.45 -40.74 27.35
CA GLU A 435 -2.44 -39.65 27.42
C GLU A 435 -1.83 -38.28 27.09
N LEU A 436 -0.50 -38.17 27.14
CA LEU A 436 0.23 -36.93 26.89
C LEU A 436 0.13 -36.40 25.45
N VAL A 437 -0.23 -37.27 24.49
CA VAL A 437 -0.47 -36.88 23.10
C VAL A 437 -1.67 -35.92 23.00
N ALA A 438 -2.67 -36.06 23.88
CA ALA A 438 -3.81 -35.14 23.93
C ALA A 438 -3.39 -33.72 24.36
N SER A 439 -2.42 -33.60 25.27
CA SER A 439 -1.91 -32.31 25.73
C SER A 439 -1.17 -31.55 24.61
N VAL A 440 -0.47 -32.26 23.71
CA VAL A 440 0.21 -31.65 22.54
C VAL A 440 -0.78 -31.00 21.58
N ALA A 441 -1.96 -31.62 21.37
CA ALA A 441 -2.99 -31.06 20.50
C ALA A 441 -3.55 -29.75 21.08
N HIS A 442 -3.94 -29.75 22.36
CA HIS A 442 -4.47 -28.55 23.02
C HIS A 442 -3.44 -27.43 23.14
N LEU A 443 -2.15 -27.76 23.36
CA LEU A 443 -1.08 -26.77 23.36
C LEU A 443 -0.92 -26.11 21.99
N ASN A 444 -0.91 -26.90 20.91
CA ASN A 444 -0.83 -26.37 19.56
C ASN A 444 -2.04 -25.49 19.20
N GLU A 445 -3.25 -25.86 19.61
CA GLU A 445 -4.44 -25.05 19.41
C GLU A 445 -4.36 -23.71 20.15
N PHE A 446 -3.96 -23.73 21.44
CA PHE A 446 -3.75 -22.50 22.21
C PHE A 446 -2.68 -21.61 21.57
N LEU A 447 -1.54 -22.18 21.19
CA LEU A 447 -0.43 -21.45 20.59
C LEU A 447 -0.85 -20.79 19.26
N LYS A 448 -1.59 -21.50 18.40
CA LYS A 448 -2.11 -20.96 17.14
C LYS A 448 -3.10 -19.82 17.36
N ASP A 449 -4.11 -20.02 18.22
CA ASP A 449 -5.08 -18.98 18.54
C ASP A 449 -4.38 -17.76 19.19
N ALA A 450 -3.37 -17.98 20.03
CA ALA A 450 -2.60 -16.90 20.65
C ALA A 450 -1.73 -16.15 19.63
N GLN A 451 -1.10 -16.85 18.69
CA GLN A 451 -0.29 -16.25 17.63
C GLN A 451 -1.16 -15.40 16.71
N ASP A 452 -2.33 -15.89 16.32
CA ASP A 452 -3.30 -15.16 15.50
C ASP A 452 -3.77 -13.88 16.22
N VAL A 453 -4.25 -14.00 17.46
CA VAL A 453 -4.74 -12.85 18.25
C VAL A 453 -3.64 -11.82 18.53
N LEU A 454 -2.40 -12.24 18.78
CA LEU A 454 -1.29 -11.33 19.06
C LEU A 454 -0.69 -10.72 17.78
N SER A 455 -0.67 -11.44 16.66
CA SER A 455 -0.16 -10.94 15.38
C SER A 455 -1.08 -9.90 14.75
N THR A 456 -2.40 -10.05 14.90
CA THR A 456 -3.42 -9.09 14.44
C THR A 456 -3.47 -7.80 15.26
N THR A 457 -2.89 -7.78 16.48
CA THR A 457 -2.88 -6.61 17.38
C THR A 457 -2.03 -5.44 16.87
N ALA A 458 -1.22 -5.66 15.83
CA ALA A 458 -0.51 -4.58 15.13
C ALA A 458 -1.45 -3.53 14.52
N SER A 459 -2.75 -3.83 14.42
CA SER A 459 -3.82 -2.94 13.95
C SER A 459 -4.62 -2.25 15.06
N SER A 460 -4.14 -2.24 16.32
CA SER A 460 -4.82 -1.58 17.45
C SER A 460 -4.78 -0.06 17.36
N TYR A 461 -5.57 0.53 16.45
CA TYR A 461 -5.62 1.97 16.22
C TYR A 461 -6.04 2.74 17.47
N ASN A 462 -5.34 3.84 17.75
CA ASN A 462 -5.82 4.82 18.72
C ASN A 462 -6.86 5.71 18.02
N VAL A 463 -8.12 5.28 18.10
CA VAL A 463 -9.28 5.90 17.44
C VAL A 463 -9.44 7.37 17.85
N ASP A 464 -9.14 7.74 19.09
CA ASP A 464 -9.21 9.12 19.56
C ASP A 464 -8.26 10.05 18.79
N ARG A 465 -7.02 9.60 18.54
CA ARG A 465 -6.05 10.34 17.74
C ARG A 465 -6.42 10.38 16.27
N LEU A 466 -7.00 9.31 15.73
CA LEU A 466 -7.52 9.30 14.35
C LEU A 466 -8.63 10.35 14.16
N ILE A 467 -9.62 10.36 15.06
CA ILE A 467 -10.71 11.35 15.06
C ILE A 467 -10.15 12.77 15.23
N ALA A 468 -9.20 12.97 16.14
CA ALA A 468 -8.56 14.26 16.34
C ALA A 468 -7.85 14.75 15.07
N GLY A 469 -7.10 13.87 14.38
CA GLY A 469 -6.46 14.18 13.10
C GLY A 469 -7.47 14.59 12.03
N ALA A 470 -8.55 13.81 11.88
CA ALA A 470 -9.63 14.12 10.94
C ALA A 470 -10.34 15.44 11.26
N ALA A 471 -10.57 15.74 12.55
CA ALA A 471 -11.16 17.00 12.99
C ALA A 471 -10.26 18.20 12.67
N ILE A 472 -8.95 18.09 12.85
CA ILE A 472 -7.98 19.13 12.47
C ILE A 472 -7.99 19.35 10.95
N ALA A 473 -8.08 18.28 10.15
CA ALA A 473 -8.22 18.38 8.69
C ALA A 473 -9.52 19.10 8.27
N ALA A 474 -10.65 18.79 8.93
CA ALA A 474 -11.92 19.48 8.69
C ALA A 474 -11.85 20.98 9.04
N VAL A 475 -11.19 21.35 10.14
CA VAL A 475 -10.94 22.76 10.49
C VAL A 475 -10.06 23.43 9.44
N SER A 476 -9.02 22.75 8.96
CA SER A 476 -8.18 23.24 7.85
C SER A 476 -9.01 23.49 6.59
N LEU A 477 -9.92 22.57 6.24
CA LEU A 477 -10.79 22.72 5.08
C LEU A 477 -11.67 23.99 5.19
N VAL A 478 -12.28 24.23 6.35
CA VAL A 478 -13.09 25.43 6.60
C VAL A 478 -12.26 26.71 6.43
N LEU A 479 -11.04 26.74 6.97
CA LEU A 479 -10.13 27.87 6.83
C LEU A 479 -9.66 28.08 5.38
N ALA A 480 -9.38 26.98 4.65
CA ALA A 480 -8.99 27.03 3.25
C ALA A 480 -10.13 27.59 2.38
N VAL A 481 -11.37 27.15 2.60
CA VAL A 481 -12.57 27.67 1.91
C VAL A 481 -12.80 29.15 2.24
N PHE A 482 -12.68 29.54 3.52
CA PHE A 482 -12.83 30.93 3.95
C PHE A 482 -11.77 31.88 3.35
N SER A 483 -10.57 31.37 3.08
CA SER A 483 -9.49 32.17 2.49
C SER A 483 -9.79 32.63 1.06
N LYS A 484 -10.71 31.95 0.35
CA LYS A 484 -11.10 32.30 -1.01
C LYS A 484 -11.85 33.63 -1.07
N GLN A 485 -11.60 34.43 -2.12
CA GLN A 485 -12.29 35.72 -2.28
C GLN A 485 -13.80 35.55 -2.55
N HIS A 486 -14.18 34.61 -3.41
CA HIS A 486 -15.56 34.29 -3.79
C HIS A 486 -15.76 32.77 -3.73
N VAL A 487 -16.73 32.30 -2.93
CA VAL A 487 -17.13 30.89 -2.94
C VAL A 487 -17.84 30.64 -4.27
N TRP A 488 -17.15 29.90 -5.14
CA TRP A 488 -17.49 29.50 -6.52
C TRP A 488 -18.52 30.35 -7.28
N PRO A 489 -18.13 31.08 -8.34
CA PRO A 489 -19.06 31.27 -9.44
C PRO A 489 -19.36 29.89 -10.07
N PRO A 490 -20.61 29.57 -10.46
CA PRO A 490 -21.01 28.31 -11.11
C PRO A 490 -20.43 28.25 -12.53
N THR A 491 -19.12 28.17 -12.61
CA THR A 491 -18.35 27.99 -13.83
C THR A 491 -18.12 26.51 -14.05
N SER A 492 -18.05 26.09 -15.31
CA SER A 492 -17.75 24.71 -15.67
C SER A 492 -16.45 24.19 -15.07
N ALA A 493 -15.43 25.04 -14.93
CA ALA A 493 -14.18 24.70 -14.25
C ALA A 493 -14.35 24.48 -12.73
N GLY A 494 -15.22 25.29 -12.11
CA GLY A 494 -15.57 25.15 -10.70
C GLY A 494 -16.35 23.88 -10.38
N LEU A 495 -17.30 23.52 -11.24
CA LEU A 495 -18.01 22.24 -11.16
C LEU A 495 -17.05 21.06 -11.36
N GLY A 496 -16.20 21.11 -12.40
CA GLY A 496 -15.21 20.06 -12.66
C GLY A 496 -14.27 19.80 -11.49
N PHE A 497 -13.70 20.85 -10.88
CA PHE A 497 -12.86 20.71 -9.69
C PHE A 497 -13.63 20.13 -8.49
N THR A 498 -14.86 20.59 -8.26
CA THR A 498 -15.67 20.11 -7.13
C THR A 498 -16.03 18.64 -7.30
N SER A 499 -16.50 18.25 -8.49
CA SER A 499 -16.80 16.86 -8.83
C SER A 499 -15.56 15.98 -8.68
N MET A 500 -14.40 16.40 -9.21
CA MET A 500 -13.15 15.66 -9.06
C MET A 500 -12.73 15.51 -7.59
N THR A 501 -12.85 16.57 -6.78
CA THR A 501 -12.49 16.54 -5.35
C THR A 501 -13.41 15.59 -4.57
N ILE A 502 -14.72 15.63 -4.84
CA ILE A 502 -15.70 14.73 -4.22
C ILE A 502 -15.45 13.28 -4.66
N LEU A 503 -15.30 13.04 -5.97
CA LEU A 503 -15.07 11.69 -6.50
C LEU A 503 -13.77 11.09 -5.98
N TYR A 504 -12.71 11.89 -5.87
CA TYR A 504 -11.46 11.45 -5.26
C TYR A 504 -11.65 11.11 -3.77
N GLY A 505 -12.35 11.96 -3.03
CA GLY A 505 -12.73 11.67 -1.64
C GLY A 505 -13.52 10.36 -1.51
N VAL A 506 -14.51 10.14 -2.38
CA VAL A 506 -15.30 8.89 -2.46
C VAL A 506 -14.42 7.68 -2.82
N MET A 507 -13.44 7.87 -3.69
CA MET A 507 -12.54 6.80 -4.11
C MET A 507 -11.66 6.29 -2.96
N MET A 508 -11.24 7.17 -2.04
CA MET A 508 -10.41 6.79 -0.89
C MET A 508 -11.11 5.84 0.11
N PHE A 509 -12.39 5.53 -0.10
CA PHE A 509 -13.15 4.54 0.68
C PHE A 509 -13.14 3.12 0.13
N ALA A 510 -12.67 2.92 -1.10
CA ALA A 510 -12.66 1.62 -1.74
C ALA A 510 -11.22 1.11 -1.83
N THR A 511 -10.90 0.08 -1.04
CA THR A 511 -9.55 -0.50 -0.94
C THR A 511 -8.98 -0.89 -2.31
N SER A 512 -9.79 -1.53 -3.16
CA SER A 512 -9.40 -1.89 -4.53
C SER A 512 -9.11 -0.69 -5.44
N TYR A 513 -9.70 0.48 -5.15
CA TYR A 513 -9.46 1.69 -5.92
C TYR A 513 -8.28 2.51 -5.38
N VAL A 514 -7.90 2.33 -4.11
CA VAL A 514 -6.64 2.87 -3.58
C VAL A 514 -5.45 2.14 -4.20
N GLU A 515 -5.58 0.82 -4.39
CA GLU A 515 -4.60 0.00 -5.10
C GLU A 515 -4.49 0.36 -6.60
N GLU A 516 -5.57 0.92 -7.17
CA GLU A 516 -5.71 1.22 -8.60
C GLU A 516 -5.97 2.72 -8.87
N GLU A 517 -5.47 3.60 -7.98
CA GLU A 517 -5.70 5.04 -7.99
C GLU A 517 -5.27 5.71 -9.31
N GLN A 518 -4.24 5.17 -9.98
CA GLN A 518 -3.75 5.67 -11.25
C GLN A 518 -4.85 5.75 -12.32
N HIS A 519 -5.82 4.83 -12.30
CA HIS A 519 -6.92 4.84 -13.26
C HIS A 519 -7.81 6.07 -13.09
N PHE A 520 -8.10 6.48 -11.86
CA PHE A 520 -8.87 7.70 -11.61
C PHE A 520 -8.18 8.91 -12.22
N TRP A 521 -6.88 9.08 -11.99
CA TRP A 521 -6.13 10.19 -12.54
C TRP A 521 -6.04 10.14 -14.06
N TYR A 522 -5.82 8.96 -14.65
CA TYR A 522 -5.75 8.80 -16.10
C TYR A 522 -7.07 9.18 -16.79
N TRP A 523 -8.21 8.79 -16.22
CA TRP A 523 -9.53 9.10 -16.78
C TRP A 523 -9.94 10.55 -16.50
N ALA A 524 -9.71 11.06 -15.28
CA ALA A 524 -10.02 12.45 -14.93
C ALA A 524 -9.21 13.44 -15.79
N THR A 525 -7.92 13.16 -16.02
CA THR A 525 -7.06 13.97 -16.91
C THR A 525 -7.57 13.95 -18.35
N ALA A 526 -7.92 12.79 -18.89
CA ALA A 526 -8.46 12.69 -20.24
C ALA A 526 -9.79 13.44 -20.41
N ALA A 527 -10.69 13.33 -19.43
CA ALA A 527 -11.96 14.06 -19.41
C ALA A 527 -11.75 15.57 -19.34
N TRP A 528 -10.80 16.02 -18.51
CA TRP A 528 -10.44 17.43 -18.40
C TRP A 528 -9.83 17.99 -19.69
N MET A 529 -8.93 17.25 -20.35
CA MET A 529 -8.38 17.61 -21.66
C MET A 529 -9.47 17.78 -22.72
N ALA A 530 -10.44 16.84 -22.77
CA ALA A 530 -11.58 16.93 -23.67
C ALA A 530 -12.44 18.17 -23.39
N TYR A 531 -12.64 18.51 -22.12
CA TYR A 531 -13.31 19.74 -21.71
C TYR A 531 -12.55 20.99 -22.17
N LEU A 532 -11.22 21.07 -21.97
CA LEU A 532 -10.41 22.21 -22.41
C LEU A 532 -10.50 22.40 -23.94
N TYR A 533 -10.48 21.30 -24.69
CA TYR A 533 -10.69 21.32 -26.14
C TYR A 533 -12.09 21.85 -26.51
N ALA A 534 -13.14 21.34 -25.88
CA ALA A 534 -14.51 21.80 -26.11
C ALA A 534 -14.70 23.28 -25.75
N ALA A 535 -14.07 23.73 -24.67
CA ALA A 535 -14.09 25.13 -24.24
C ALA A 535 -13.37 26.04 -25.25
N LYS A 536 -12.22 25.60 -25.79
CA LYS A 536 -11.45 26.36 -26.81
C LYS A 536 -12.19 26.42 -28.14
N THR A 537 -12.74 25.29 -28.61
CA THR A 537 -13.50 25.22 -29.87
C THR A 537 -14.79 26.03 -29.85
N LYS A 538 -15.48 26.11 -28.70
CA LYS A 538 -16.64 27.02 -28.54
C LYS A 538 -16.28 28.49 -28.77
N VAL A 539 -15.03 28.89 -28.49
CA VAL A 539 -14.56 30.28 -28.64
C VAL A 539 -14.02 30.56 -30.04
N PHE A 540 -13.29 29.61 -30.65
CA PHE A 540 -12.56 29.81 -31.92
C PHE A 540 -13.17 29.12 -33.14
N GLY A 541 -14.21 28.31 -32.95
CA GLY A 541 -14.68 27.37 -33.98
C GLY A 541 -13.72 26.19 -34.16
N LEU A 542 -14.00 25.33 -35.15
CA LEU A 542 -13.21 24.15 -35.44
C LEU A 542 -11.96 24.50 -36.28
N GLN A 543 -10.91 24.99 -35.63
CA GLN A 543 -9.63 25.26 -36.29
C GLN A 543 -8.76 24.00 -36.37
N THR A 544 -8.06 23.81 -37.49
CA THR A 544 -7.16 22.66 -37.72
C THR A 544 -6.04 22.57 -36.68
N SER A 545 -5.51 23.71 -36.25
CA SER A 545 -4.50 23.80 -35.17
C SER A 545 -5.04 23.26 -33.84
N VAL A 546 -6.25 23.64 -33.44
CA VAL A 546 -6.88 23.20 -32.19
C VAL A 546 -7.21 21.70 -32.23
N VAL A 547 -7.67 21.18 -33.39
CA VAL A 547 -7.89 19.74 -33.61
C VAL A 547 -6.59 18.95 -33.54
N PHE A 548 -5.53 19.43 -34.20
CA PHE A 548 -4.22 18.79 -34.18
C PHE A 548 -3.60 18.78 -32.78
N SER A 549 -3.64 19.91 -32.07
CA SER A 549 -3.17 20.01 -30.68
C SER A 549 -3.91 19.03 -29.75
N ALA A 550 -5.22 18.88 -29.88
CA ALA A 550 -5.98 17.91 -29.10
C ALA A 550 -5.62 16.46 -29.42
N PHE A 551 -5.44 16.14 -30.70
CA PHE A 551 -5.00 14.80 -31.12
C PHE A 551 -3.64 14.44 -30.53
N VAL A 552 -2.66 15.34 -30.65
CA VAL A 552 -1.32 15.14 -30.09
C VAL A 552 -1.38 14.99 -28.57
N LEU A 553 -2.15 15.84 -27.88
CA LEU A 553 -2.28 15.78 -26.42
C LEU A 553 -2.84 14.43 -25.93
N VAL A 554 -3.88 13.93 -26.59
CA VAL A 554 -4.49 12.63 -26.26
C VAL A 554 -3.53 11.48 -26.59
N ALA A 555 -2.81 11.54 -27.72
CA ALA A 555 -1.82 10.53 -28.09
C ALA A 555 -0.70 10.44 -27.05
N LEU A 556 -0.14 11.57 -26.63
CA LEU A 556 0.88 11.64 -25.59
C LEU A 556 0.36 11.14 -24.24
N HIS A 557 -0.88 11.50 -23.86
CA HIS A 557 -1.51 11.00 -22.64
C HIS A 557 -1.63 9.47 -22.67
N ARG A 558 -2.14 8.90 -23.76
CA ARG A 558 -2.28 7.44 -23.92
C ARG A 558 -0.94 6.71 -23.87
N LEU A 559 0.09 7.24 -24.52
CA LEU A 559 1.44 6.69 -24.44
C LEU A 559 1.99 6.77 -23.01
N SER A 560 1.79 7.91 -22.32
CA SER A 560 2.23 8.09 -20.93
C SER A 560 1.57 7.09 -19.98
N THR A 561 0.27 6.81 -20.18
CA THR A 561 -0.50 5.86 -19.34
C THR A 561 -0.10 4.40 -19.54
N ARG A 562 0.67 4.08 -20.60
CA ARG A 562 1.20 2.74 -20.89
C ARG A 562 2.71 2.68 -20.71
N TRP A 563 3.33 3.77 -20.24
CA TRP A 563 4.78 3.85 -20.15
C TRP A 563 5.32 2.92 -19.08
N ASN A 564 4.79 3.07 -17.86
CA ASN A 564 4.96 2.14 -16.74
C ASN A 564 3.57 1.65 -16.32
N GLN A 565 3.40 0.33 -16.15
CA GLN A 565 2.18 -0.20 -15.53
C GLN A 565 2.34 -0.13 -14.02
N THR A 566 1.47 0.64 -13.38
CA THR A 566 1.45 0.87 -11.94
C THR A 566 0.15 0.35 -11.34
N GLY A 567 0.08 0.25 -10.02
CA GLY A 567 -1.00 -0.40 -9.29
C GLY A 567 -0.65 -1.82 -8.90
N GLN A 568 -1.25 -2.32 -7.81
CA GLN A 568 -0.86 -3.61 -7.23
C GLN A 568 -1.22 -4.78 -8.14
N LYS A 569 -2.33 -4.68 -8.89
CA LYS A 569 -2.80 -5.75 -9.79
C LYS A 569 -2.05 -5.81 -11.11
N HIS A 570 -1.56 -4.66 -11.58
CA HIS A 570 -1.03 -4.49 -12.93
C HIS A 570 0.48 -4.22 -12.97
N ALA A 571 1.17 -4.15 -11.82
CA ALA A 571 2.61 -3.91 -11.76
C ALA A 571 3.47 -4.93 -12.53
N GLY A 572 2.95 -6.13 -12.81
CA GLY A 572 3.63 -7.16 -13.61
C GLY A 572 3.23 -7.20 -15.10
N ASP A 573 2.29 -6.36 -15.54
CA ASP A 573 1.81 -6.37 -16.91
C ASP A 573 2.84 -5.75 -17.88
N PRO A 574 2.86 -6.17 -19.16
CA PRO A 574 3.77 -5.60 -20.15
C PRO A 574 3.60 -4.08 -20.35
N ASP A 575 4.71 -3.36 -20.29
CA ASP A 575 4.77 -1.91 -20.43
C ASP A 575 5.93 -1.44 -21.33
N VAL A 576 5.99 -0.15 -21.64
CA VAL A 576 7.03 0.38 -22.55
C VAL A 576 8.40 0.38 -21.85
N ALA A 577 8.44 0.78 -20.59
CA ALA A 577 9.69 0.96 -19.84
C ALA A 577 10.45 -0.36 -19.66
N HIS A 578 9.79 -1.38 -19.11
CA HIS A 578 10.38 -2.64 -18.69
C HIS A 578 10.32 -3.71 -19.77
N THR A 579 9.28 -3.77 -20.62
CA THR A 579 9.21 -4.84 -21.63
C THR A 579 9.73 -4.41 -23.00
N PHE A 580 9.33 -3.23 -23.50
CA PHE A 580 9.70 -2.81 -24.85
C PHE A 580 11.15 -2.36 -24.96
N PHE A 581 11.67 -1.55 -24.02
CA PHE A 581 13.03 -1.01 -24.15
C PHE A 581 14.15 -2.02 -23.89
N LEU A 582 13.89 -3.11 -23.18
CA LEU A 582 14.87 -4.20 -23.04
C LEU A 582 15.27 -4.75 -24.42
N ASP A 583 14.29 -4.98 -25.30
CA ASP A 583 14.54 -5.49 -26.66
C ASP A 583 14.92 -4.38 -27.67
N HIS A 584 14.72 -3.12 -27.30
CA HIS A 584 14.82 -1.97 -28.22
C HIS A 584 15.67 -0.80 -27.69
N HIS A 585 16.81 -1.09 -27.06
CA HIS A 585 17.72 -0.10 -26.47
C HIS A 585 18.15 1.04 -27.43
N ILE A 586 18.28 0.80 -28.74
CA ILE A 586 18.60 1.87 -29.72
C ILE A 586 17.50 2.94 -29.77
N ILE A 587 16.23 2.52 -29.71
CA ILE A 587 15.08 3.42 -29.71
C ILE A 587 15.10 4.24 -28.41
N LEU A 588 15.34 3.58 -27.27
CA LEU A 588 15.46 4.25 -25.97
C LEU A 588 16.51 5.37 -26.01
N TRP A 589 17.75 5.07 -26.40
CA TRP A 589 18.82 6.06 -26.40
C TRP A 589 18.63 7.16 -27.45
N THR A 590 17.96 6.87 -28.57
CA THR A 590 17.56 7.90 -29.54
C THR A 590 16.59 8.91 -28.89
N LEU A 591 15.61 8.43 -28.12
CA LEU A 591 14.66 9.28 -27.39
C LEU A 591 15.36 10.07 -26.27
N ILE A 592 16.25 9.43 -25.50
CA ILE A 592 17.03 10.10 -24.44
C ILE A 592 17.91 11.21 -25.03
N ILE A 593 18.67 10.93 -26.08
CA ILE A 593 19.52 11.93 -26.75
C ILE A 593 18.66 13.11 -27.24
N THR A 594 17.50 12.81 -27.83
CA THR A 594 16.57 13.85 -28.27
C THR A 594 16.07 14.71 -27.11
N ALA A 595 15.78 14.10 -25.95
CA ALA A 595 15.37 14.82 -24.73
C ALA A 595 16.45 15.78 -24.24
N TYR A 596 17.70 15.30 -24.14
CA TYR A 596 18.84 16.12 -23.71
C TYR A 596 19.14 17.24 -24.71
N ILE A 597 19.05 16.99 -26.02
CA ILE A 597 19.21 18.02 -27.07
C ILE A 597 18.12 19.08 -26.94
N GLN A 598 16.86 18.69 -26.81
CA GLN A 598 15.74 19.62 -26.64
C GLN A 598 15.93 20.48 -25.38
N LEU A 599 16.39 19.88 -24.28
CA LEU A 599 16.67 20.57 -23.03
C LEU A 599 17.85 21.55 -23.16
N ALA A 600 18.93 21.18 -23.86
CA ALA A 600 20.05 22.07 -24.16
C ALA A 600 19.59 23.29 -24.98
N PHE A 601 18.75 23.08 -26.00
CA PHE A 601 18.17 24.19 -26.76
C PHE A 601 17.32 25.11 -25.89
N ARG A 602 16.50 24.55 -24.98
CA ARG A 602 15.69 25.33 -24.05
C ARG A 602 16.56 26.15 -23.10
N ILE A 603 17.54 25.54 -22.45
CA ILE A 603 18.46 26.23 -21.53
C ILE A 603 19.22 27.33 -22.27
N GLY A 604 19.73 27.07 -23.47
CA GLY A 604 20.41 28.10 -24.28
C GLY A 604 19.51 29.28 -24.62
N ARG A 605 18.27 29.01 -25.08
CA ARG A 605 17.35 30.05 -25.58
C ARG A 605 16.48 30.74 -24.52
N ARG A 606 16.19 30.10 -23.39
CA ARG A 606 15.30 30.62 -22.35
C ARG A 606 16.05 30.96 -21.06
N THR A 607 17.05 30.16 -20.69
CA THR A 607 17.83 30.36 -19.45
C THR A 607 18.94 31.38 -19.63
N PHE A 608 19.80 31.19 -20.62
CA PHE A 608 20.99 32.04 -20.81
C PHE A 608 20.83 33.15 -21.83
N ALA A 609 19.85 33.05 -22.74
CA ALA A 609 19.52 34.15 -23.63
C ALA A 609 19.15 35.42 -22.84
N ASP A 610 19.53 36.57 -23.37
CA ASP A 610 19.40 37.90 -22.76
C ASP A 610 20.23 38.14 -21.49
N ILE A 611 20.99 37.12 -21.02
CA ILE A 611 22.02 37.24 -19.96
C ILE A 611 23.42 37.19 -20.58
N LEU A 612 23.62 36.28 -21.52
CA LEU A 612 24.89 36.03 -22.22
C LEU A 612 24.70 36.26 -23.73
N ALA A 613 25.79 36.57 -24.44
CA ALA A 613 25.75 36.60 -25.91
C ALA A 613 25.38 35.20 -26.46
N PRO A 614 24.71 35.10 -27.63
CA PRO A 614 24.15 33.85 -28.14
C PRO A 614 25.15 32.69 -28.25
N GLU A 615 26.40 32.98 -28.61
CA GLU A 615 27.48 32.01 -28.70
C GLU A 615 27.84 31.45 -27.32
N PHE A 616 27.99 32.34 -26.33
CA PHE A 616 28.27 31.95 -24.95
C PHE A 616 27.07 31.25 -24.30
N ALA A 617 25.84 31.68 -24.57
CA ALA A 617 24.63 31.01 -24.09
C ALA A 617 24.52 29.56 -24.56
N THR A 618 24.86 29.32 -25.83
CA THR A 618 24.87 27.97 -26.43
C THR A 618 25.98 27.11 -25.81
N ILE A 619 27.19 27.67 -25.67
CA ILE A 619 28.32 26.97 -25.04
C ILE A 619 27.99 26.62 -23.58
N SER A 620 27.47 27.58 -22.79
CA SER A 620 27.08 27.36 -21.40
C SER A 620 25.99 26.29 -21.27
N ALA A 621 25.01 26.25 -22.18
CA ALA A 621 23.99 25.20 -22.19
C ALA A 621 24.61 23.81 -22.48
N ILE A 622 25.49 23.69 -23.47
CA ILE A 622 26.16 22.42 -23.79
C ILE A 622 27.06 21.97 -22.64
N SER A 623 27.87 22.86 -22.08
CA SER A 623 28.76 22.58 -20.94
C SER A 623 28.01 22.15 -19.69
N LEU A 624 26.74 22.52 -19.55
CA LEU A 624 25.89 22.12 -18.42
C LEU A 624 25.19 20.77 -18.67
N VAL A 625 24.68 20.56 -19.89
CA VAL A 625 23.88 19.38 -20.23
C VAL A 625 24.74 18.15 -20.50
N LEU A 626 25.90 18.32 -21.16
CA LEU A 626 26.76 17.21 -21.56
C LEU A 626 27.26 16.36 -20.38
N PRO A 627 27.77 16.95 -19.26
CA PRO A 627 28.17 16.15 -18.09
C PRO A 627 27.01 15.34 -17.49
N SER A 628 25.79 15.89 -17.50
CA SER A 628 24.59 15.20 -17.00
C SER A 628 24.23 14.00 -17.87
N PHE A 629 24.30 14.16 -19.21
CA PHE A 629 24.10 13.06 -20.16
C PHE A 629 25.16 11.96 -20.01
N VAL A 630 26.44 12.34 -19.94
CA VAL A 630 27.56 11.40 -19.78
C VAL A 630 27.41 10.62 -18.48
N PHE A 631 27.13 11.31 -17.38
CA PHE A 631 26.83 10.67 -16.10
C PHE A 631 25.68 9.67 -16.25
N LYS A 632 24.57 10.07 -16.87
CA LYS A 632 23.41 9.19 -16.99
C LYS A 632 23.67 7.97 -17.87
N LEU A 633 24.43 8.12 -18.96
CA LEU A 633 24.85 7.00 -19.80
C LEU A 633 25.70 6.01 -19.03
N ASN A 634 26.73 6.49 -18.34
CA ASN A 634 27.63 5.64 -17.55
C ASN A 634 26.93 5.01 -16.35
N PHE A 635 26.05 5.78 -15.68
CA PHE A 635 25.19 5.27 -14.61
C PHE A 635 24.32 4.15 -15.14
N THR A 636 23.62 4.36 -16.26
CA THR A 636 22.75 3.32 -16.86
C THR A 636 23.55 2.10 -17.32
N GLN A 637 24.78 2.27 -17.79
CA GLN A 637 25.63 1.11 -18.13
C GLN A 637 26.06 0.32 -16.88
N ALA A 638 26.26 1.00 -15.75
CA ALA A 638 26.58 0.33 -14.48
C ALA A 638 25.33 -0.29 -13.83
N ASP A 639 24.19 0.37 -13.97
CA ASP A 639 22.90 0.06 -13.34
C ASP A 639 22.08 -0.96 -14.16
N ALA A 640 21.93 -0.78 -15.47
CA ALA A 640 21.16 -1.64 -16.36
C ALA A 640 21.87 -1.79 -17.73
N PRO A 641 22.99 -2.54 -17.79
CA PRO A 641 23.82 -2.65 -19.00
C PRO A 641 23.05 -3.15 -20.24
N GLU A 642 22.04 -3.99 -20.03
CA GLU A 642 21.11 -4.48 -21.05
C GLU A 642 20.37 -3.35 -21.79
N LEU A 643 20.15 -2.21 -21.15
CA LEU A 643 19.49 -1.05 -21.75
C LEU A 643 20.42 -0.20 -22.63
N VAL A 644 21.72 -0.52 -22.70
CA VAL A 644 22.71 0.36 -23.34
C VAL A 644 23.36 -0.27 -24.57
N GLY A 645 23.64 -1.57 -24.53
CA GLY A 645 24.36 -2.26 -25.61
C GLY A 645 25.79 -1.69 -25.85
N GLY A 646 26.38 -2.02 -26.99
CA GLY A 646 27.80 -1.71 -27.29
C GLY A 646 28.16 -0.23 -27.52
N LEU A 647 27.17 0.68 -27.68
CA LEU A 647 27.43 2.12 -27.93
C LEU A 647 28.13 2.80 -26.73
N ALA A 648 27.83 2.38 -25.50
CA ALA A 648 28.41 2.98 -24.31
C ALA A 648 29.78 2.41 -23.95
N GLU A 649 30.17 1.24 -24.45
CA GLU A 649 31.52 0.70 -24.22
C GLU A 649 32.58 1.71 -24.71
N THR A 650 32.38 2.30 -25.90
CA THR A 650 33.29 3.32 -26.45
C THR A 650 33.31 4.61 -25.62
N ILE A 651 32.18 5.07 -25.09
CA ILE A 651 32.14 6.31 -24.28
C ILE A 651 32.69 6.07 -22.87
N ARG A 652 32.45 4.88 -22.31
CA ARG A 652 32.99 4.45 -21.02
C ARG A 652 34.50 4.27 -21.05
N GLU A 653 35.08 3.77 -22.13
CA GLU A 653 36.54 3.75 -22.29
C GLU A 653 37.15 5.14 -22.07
N TRP A 654 36.51 6.19 -22.62
CA TRP A 654 36.96 7.58 -22.51
C TRP A 654 36.69 8.23 -21.16
N THR A 655 35.72 7.70 -20.39
CA THR A 655 35.26 8.28 -19.11
C THR A 655 35.60 7.41 -17.90
N SER A 656 36.30 6.29 -18.13
CA SER A 656 36.68 5.28 -17.13
C SER A 656 37.56 5.82 -16.00
N GLU A 657 38.29 6.92 -16.23
CA GLU A 657 39.12 7.57 -15.22
C GLU A 657 38.32 8.35 -14.15
N LEU A 658 37.04 8.66 -14.41
CA LEU A 658 36.17 9.37 -13.47
C LEU A 658 35.12 8.42 -12.90
N ASP A 659 35.13 8.20 -11.59
CA ASP A 659 34.09 7.44 -10.92
C ASP A 659 32.69 8.10 -11.08
N LEU A 660 31.62 7.31 -10.95
CA LEU A 660 30.24 7.77 -11.14
C LEU A 660 29.84 8.88 -10.14
N VAL A 661 30.38 8.87 -8.93
CA VAL A 661 30.10 9.88 -7.90
C VAL A 661 30.65 11.23 -8.33
N THR A 662 31.88 11.25 -8.85
CA THR A 662 32.56 12.43 -9.37
C THR A 662 31.84 12.98 -10.60
N GLN A 663 31.36 12.11 -11.47
CA GLN A 663 30.52 12.52 -12.62
C GLN A 663 29.20 13.18 -12.16
N ALA A 664 28.47 12.56 -11.21
CA ALA A 664 27.25 13.13 -10.64
C ALA A 664 27.50 14.48 -9.94
N ARG A 665 28.56 14.56 -9.14
CA ARG A 665 28.98 15.82 -8.48
C ARG A 665 29.30 16.91 -9.49
N THR A 666 29.97 16.56 -10.59
CA THR A 666 30.26 17.52 -11.67
C THR A 666 28.97 18.09 -12.27
N ALA A 667 27.98 17.24 -12.54
CA ALA A 667 26.67 17.67 -13.01
C ALA A 667 25.95 18.59 -11.99
N PHE A 668 25.89 18.20 -10.70
CA PHE A 668 25.20 19.00 -9.68
C PHE A 668 25.91 20.31 -9.33
N VAL A 669 27.24 20.32 -9.30
CA VAL A 669 28.02 21.54 -9.10
C VAL A 669 27.81 22.48 -10.29
N GLY A 670 27.84 21.98 -11.52
CA GLY A 670 27.51 22.76 -12.72
C GLY A 670 26.12 23.39 -12.65
N LEU A 671 25.12 22.60 -12.28
CA LEU A 671 23.73 23.06 -12.05
C LEU A 671 23.63 24.14 -10.96
N SER A 672 24.33 23.94 -9.85
CA SER A 672 24.34 24.88 -8.72
C SER A 672 24.98 26.22 -9.11
N ILE A 673 26.12 26.17 -9.82
CA ILE A 673 26.80 27.37 -10.33
C ILE A 673 25.91 28.10 -11.34
N ALA A 674 25.30 27.38 -12.28
CA ALA A 674 24.40 27.97 -13.27
C ALA A 674 23.19 28.65 -12.61
N THR A 675 22.58 27.98 -11.63
CA THR A 675 21.43 28.52 -10.87
C THR A 675 21.82 29.79 -10.12
N LEU A 676 22.94 29.77 -9.40
CA LEU A 676 23.44 30.93 -8.66
C LEU A 676 23.81 32.09 -9.61
N ALA A 677 24.45 31.78 -10.74
CA ALA A 677 24.80 32.78 -11.74
C ALA A 677 23.54 33.44 -12.33
N VAL A 678 22.51 32.66 -12.69
CA VAL A 678 21.24 33.21 -13.18
C VAL A 678 20.58 34.10 -12.13
N LEU A 679 20.52 33.67 -10.87
CA LEU A 679 19.97 34.46 -9.77
C LEU A 679 20.71 35.79 -9.60
N ILE A 680 22.04 35.75 -9.54
CA ILE A 680 22.88 36.95 -9.39
C ILE A 680 22.70 37.89 -10.59
N MET A 681 22.76 37.36 -11.82
CA MET A 681 22.65 38.18 -13.03
C MET A 681 21.27 38.85 -13.13
N VAL A 682 20.20 38.14 -12.81
CA VAL A 682 18.84 38.72 -12.74
C VAL A 682 18.74 39.76 -11.63
N LEU A 683 19.35 39.53 -10.46
CA LEU A 683 19.40 40.52 -9.38
C LEU A 683 20.17 41.80 -9.78
N LEU A 684 21.26 41.65 -10.54
CA LEU A 684 22.05 42.74 -11.10
C LEU A 684 21.38 43.47 -12.28
N GLY A 685 20.22 43.00 -12.74
CA GLY A 685 19.43 43.66 -13.78
C GLY A 685 19.60 43.10 -15.19
N TYR A 686 20.45 42.08 -15.39
CA TYR A 686 20.62 41.44 -16.69
C TYR A 686 19.40 40.59 -17.08
N GLY A 687 18.99 40.71 -18.35
CA GLY A 687 17.81 40.03 -18.87
C GLY A 687 16.48 40.53 -18.28
N ARG A 688 16.43 41.74 -17.73
CA ARG A 688 15.19 42.48 -17.43
C ARG A 688 14.78 43.32 -18.64
N ASP A 689 13.48 43.52 -18.81
CA ASP A 689 12.95 44.35 -19.91
C ASP A 689 13.38 45.82 -19.74
N GLU A 690 14.05 46.38 -20.75
CA GLU A 690 14.66 47.72 -20.72
C GLU A 690 13.62 48.83 -20.47
N GLU A 691 12.38 48.65 -20.95
CA GLU A 691 11.27 49.58 -20.72
C GLU A 691 10.75 49.53 -19.27
N ALA A 692 10.79 48.36 -18.61
CA ALA A 692 10.33 48.18 -17.24
C ALA A 692 11.32 48.81 -16.23
N VAL A 693 12.63 48.66 -16.48
CA VAL A 693 13.70 49.29 -15.69
C VAL A 693 13.64 50.82 -15.80
N LYS A 694 13.36 51.36 -16.99
CA LYS A 694 13.18 52.81 -17.21
C LYS A 694 11.93 53.41 -16.52
N ARG A 695 10.92 52.59 -16.20
CA ARG A 695 9.69 53.00 -15.47
C ARG A 695 9.80 52.92 -13.94
N GLY A 696 10.97 52.59 -13.40
CA GLY A 696 11.20 52.52 -11.95
C GLY A 696 10.62 51.26 -11.29
N ALA A 697 10.26 50.23 -12.06
CA ALA A 697 9.84 48.95 -11.52
C ALA A 697 11.07 48.20 -10.95
N SER A 698 11.16 48.13 -9.63
CA SER A 698 12.25 47.43 -8.91
C SER A 698 11.95 45.96 -8.60
N GLY A 699 10.85 45.40 -9.14
CA GLY A 699 10.36 44.07 -8.78
C GLY A 699 11.04 42.93 -9.54
N LEU A 700 11.31 41.81 -8.84
CA LEU A 700 11.71 40.52 -9.42
C LEU A 700 10.64 39.91 -10.36
N THR A 701 9.43 40.46 -10.37
CA THR A 701 8.25 39.99 -11.10
C THR A 701 8.32 40.20 -12.62
N ASP A 702 9.13 41.14 -13.11
CA ASP A 702 9.33 41.42 -14.54
C ASP A 702 10.51 40.63 -15.15
N SER A 703 11.05 39.65 -14.41
CA SER A 703 12.15 38.81 -14.86
C SER A 703 11.64 37.44 -15.33
N ARG A 704 12.19 36.90 -16.42
CA ARG A 704 11.93 35.50 -16.86
C ARG A 704 12.45 34.44 -15.86
N LEU A 705 12.79 34.82 -14.63
CA LEU A 705 13.47 34.01 -13.63
C LEU A 705 12.79 32.66 -13.40
N THR A 706 11.46 32.63 -13.34
CA THR A 706 10.70 31.40 -13.12
C THR A 706 10.93 30.36 -14.22
N SER A 707 10.90 30.77 -15.50
CA SER A 707 11.17 29.84 -16.62
C SER A 707 12.63 29.41 -16.64
N ARG A 708 13.56 30.32 -16.31
CA ARG A 708 15.00 30.01 -16.21
C ARG A 708 15.29 28.95 -15.14
N LEU A 709 14.68 29.08 -13.96
CA LEU A 709 14.82 28.12 -12.86
C LEU A 709 14.12 26.79 -13.16
N HIS A 710 12.96 26.81 -13.82
CA HIS A 710 12.27 25.57 -14.23
C HIS A 710 13.09 24.74 -15.23
N ASP A 711 13.76 25.36 -16.20
CA ASP A 711 14.61 24.65 -17.16
C ASP A 711 15.85 24.02 -16.48
N LEU A 712 16.48 24.73 -15.54
CA LEU A 712 17.59 24.20 -14.74
C LEU A 712 17.14 23.07 -13.81
N LEU A 713 15.98 23.21 -13.15
CA LEU A 713 15.38 22.17 -12.34
C LEU A 713 15.02 20.94 -13.17
N THR A 714 14.52 21.13 -14.40
CA THR A 714 14.21 20.01 -15.30
C THR A 714 15.45 19.17 -15.60
N LEU A 715 16.62 19.79 -15.79
CA LEU A 715 17.88 19.05 -15.96
C LEU A 715 18.28 18.28 -14.70
N PHE A 716 18.05 18.84 -13.51
CA PHE A 716 18.24 18.12 -12.26
C PHE A 716 17.30 16.90 -12.14
N LEU A 717 16.01 17.08 -12.42
CA LEU A 717 15.01 16.01 -12.36
C LEU A 717 15.28 14.89 -13.38
N VAL A 718 15.64 15.25 -14.62
CA VAL A 718 16.06 14.28 -15.64
C VAL A 718 17.28 13.48 -15.18
N THR A 719 18.23 14.14 -14.51
CA THR A 719 19.41 13.47 -13.92
C THR A 719 19.02 12.50 -12.81
N GLN A 720 17.99 12.85 -12.02
CA GLN A 720 17.44 12.07 -10.90
C GLN A 720 16.40 11.02 -11.31
N THR A 721 16.17 10.80 -12.60
CA THR A 721 15.15 9.86 -13.11
C THR A 721 15.82 8.67 -13.82
N ARG A 722 15.25 7.46 -13.71
CA ARG A 722 15.70 6.27 -14.48
C ARG A 722 15.71 6.53 -15.99
N ALA A 723 16.66 5.94 -16.71
CA ALA A 723 16.88 6.24 -18.13
C ALA A 723 15.63 5.96 -19.01
N GLN A 724 14.93 4.86 -18.76
CA GLN A 724 13.66 4.49 -19.44
C GLN A 724 12.58 5.56 -19.32
N ASN A 725 12.63 6.38 -18.27
CA ASN A 725 11.61 7.38 -17.93
C ASN A 725 11.99 8.81 -18.38
N ILE A 726 13.25 9.06 -18.77
CA ILE A 726 13.69 10.37 -19.27
C ILE A 726 12.88 10.88 -20.47
N PRO A 727 12.49 10.04 -21.46
CA PRO A 727 11.67 10.51 -22.58
C PRO A 727 10.32 11.12 -22.18
N LEU A 728 9.75 10.75 -21.02
CA LEU A 728 8.50 11.34 -20.53
C LEU A 728 8.63 12.85 -20.26
N PHE A 729 9.81 13.36 -19.93
CA PHE A 729 10.00 14.81 -19.78
C PHE A 729 9.80 15.59 -21.08
N MET A 730 10.08 14.97 -22.25
CA MET A 730 9.72 15.57 -23.53
C MET A 730 8.20 15.62 -23.72
N PHE A 731 7.50 14.56 -23.27
CA PHE A 731 6.04 14.51 -23.34
C PHE A 731 5.45 15.58 -22.43
N PHE A 732 5.96 15.72 -21.20
CA PHE A 732 5.50 16.73 -20.25
C PHE A 732 5.69 18.15 -20.80
N ASP A 733 6.83 18.44 -21.44
CA ASP A 733 7.06 19.75 -22.08
C ASP A 733 6.08 20.02 -23.23
N LEU A 734 5.91 19.05 -24.14
CA LEU A 734 4.99 19.20 -25.27
C LEU A 734 3.54 19.32 -24.79
N GLN A 735 3.15 18.55 -23.79
CA GLN A 735 1.85 18.66 -23.13
C GLN A 735 1.67 20.04 -22.49
N ALA A 736 2.66 20.56 -21.76
CA ALA A 736 2.59 21.88 -21.12
C ALA A 736 2.40 23.01 -22.16
N GLN A 737 3.12 22.96 -23.29
CA GLN A 737 2.99 23.93 -24.38
C GLN A 737 1.59 23.88 -25.02
N ILE A 738 1.07 22.67 -25.29
CA ILE A 738 -0.28 22.50 -25.85
C ILE A 738 -1.34 22.96 -24.85
N LEU A 739 -1.20 22.62 -23.56
CA LEU A 739 -2.13 23.01 -22.51
C LEU A 739 -2.15 24.53 -22.32
N PHE A 740 -0.99 25.20 -22.39
CA PHE A 740 -0.92 26.66 -22.42
C PHE A 740 -1.75 27.23 -23.60
N HIS A 741 -1.58 26.65 -24.79
CA HIS A 741 -2.36 27.05 -25.96
C HIS A 741 -3.87 26.86 -25.74
N LEU A 742 -4.31 25.76 -25.13
CA LEU A 742 -5.73 25.49 -24.84
C LEU A 742 -6.31 26.38 -23.73
N LEU A 743 -5.51 26.77 -22.73
CA LEU A 743 -5.97 27.59 -21.60
C LEU A 743 -6.05 29.10 -21.93
N SER A 744 -5.31 29.56 -22.94
CA SER A 744 -5.30 30.98 -23.37
C SER A 744 -6.63 31.44 -24.01
N ARG A 745 -7.05 32.70 -23.75
CA ARG A 745 -8.26 33.33 -24.35
C ARG A 745 -7.93 34.62 -25.10
N PRO A 746 -8.58 34.93 -26.25
CA PRO A 746 -8.32 36.16 -27.01
C PRO A 746 -9.05 37.38 -26.41
N THR A 747 -8.56 38.59 -26.69
CA THR A 747 -9.27 39.87 -26.53
C THR A 747 -9.46 40.56 -27.88
N VAL A 748 -10.52 41.37 -28.00
CA VAL A 748 -10.92 42.09 -29.23
C VAL A 748 -9.94 43.26 -29.50
N PRO A 749 -9.48 43.49 -30.73
CA PRO A 749 -8.63 44.65 -31.06
C PRO A 749 -9.45 45.95 -31.01
N ILE A 750 -8.87 47.01 -30.44
CA ILE A 750 -9.50 48.35 -30.36
C ILE A 750 -9.30 49.15 -31.68
N ALA A 751 -8.37 48.76 -32.55
CA ALA A 751 -8.14 49.44 -33.82
C ALA A 751 -7.67 48.49 -34.94
N THR A 752 -8.03 48.84 -36.18
CA THR A 752 -7.60 48.19 -37.42
C THR A 752 -6.09 48.39 -37.61
N ASN A 753 -5.29 47.38 -37.21
CA ASN A 753 -3.85 47.13 -37.49
C ASN A 753 -2.98 46.78 -36.25
N SER A 754 -3.53 46.38 -35.10
CA SER A 754 -2.72 45.83 -34.00
C SER A 754 -2.95 44.32 -33.81
N HIS A 755 -1.86 43.58 -33.55
CA HIS A 755 -1.86 42.18 -33.17
C HIS A 755 -2.83 41.90 -32.01
N THR A 756 -3.38 40.68 -32.01
CA THR A 756 -4.26 40.13 -30.96
C THR A 756 -3.63 40.31 -29.57
N TYR A 757 -4.43 40.36 -28.50
CA TYR A 757 -3.92 40.32 -27.12
C TYR A 757 -4.61 39.17 -26.36
N THR A 758 -3.86 38.39 -25.58
CA THR A 758 -4.42 37.31 -24.73
C THR A 758 -4.74 37.78 -23.30
N LYS A 759 -5.86 37.31 -22.71
CA LYS A 759 -6.15 37.50 -21.26
C LYS A 759 -5.25 36.57 -20.42
N PRO A 760 -4.90 36.95 -19.17
CA PRO A 760 -4.23 36.05 -18.24
C PRO A 760 -5.04 34.76 -18.04
N LEU A 761 -4.34 33.64 -17.93
CA LEU A 761 -4.93 32.30 -17.83
C LEU A 761 -5.91 32.23 -16.64
N PRO A 762 -7.08 31.58 -16.77
CA PRO A 762 -7.99 31.39 -15.64
C PRO A 762 -7.31 30.56 -14.54
N VAL A 763 -7.07 31.18 -13.37
CA VAL A 763 -6.29 30.57 -12.26
C VAL A 763 -6.82 29.19 -11.88
N LEU A 764 -8.15 29.06 -11.74
CA LEU A 764 -8.79 27.79 -11.41
C LEU A 764 -8.55 26.71 -12.47
N SER A 765 -8.72 27.02 -13.76
CA SER A 765 -8.52 26.03 -14.83
C SER A 765 -7.07 25.60 -14.93
N THR A 766 -6.12 26.53 -14.79
CA THR A 766 -4.69 26.20 -14.77
C THR A 766 -4.36 25.32 -13.56
N THR A 767 -4.87 25.67 -12.39
CA THR A 767 -4.63 24.91 -11.15
C THR A 767 -5.13 23.47 -11.24
N VAL A 768 -6.34 23.25 -11.77
CA VAL A 768 -6.90 21.91 -12.01
C VAL A 768 -6.04 21.11 -12.97
N THR A 769 -5.62 21.72 -14.09
CA THR A 769 -4.73 21.08 -15.06
C THR A 769 -3.43 20.64 -14.41
N ILE A 770 -2.79 21.51 -13.61
CA ILE A 770 -1.53 21.19 -12.93
C ILE A 770 -1.72 20.03 -11.96
N LEU A 771 -2.79 20.03 -11.16
CA LEU A 771 -3.07 18.97 -10.20
C LEU A 771 -3.22 17.60 -10.88
N LEU A 772 -4.00 17.56 -11.96
CA LEU A 772 -4.26 16.35 -12.75
C LEU A 772 -2.99 15.83 -13.42
N MET A 773 -2.20 16.73 -14.02
CA MET A 773 -0.94 16.35 -14.65
C MET A 773 0.13 15.93 -13.65
N ALA A 774 0.18 16.53 -12.46
CA ALA A 774 1.07 16.13 -11.38
C ALA A 774 0.81 14.67 -10.97
N HIS A 775 -0.43 14.31 -10.64
CA HIS A 775 -0.77 12.94 -10.26
C HIS A 775 -0.61 11.96 -11.43
N THR A 776 -1.04 12.33 -12.65
CA THR A 776 -0.83 11.49 -13.84
C THR A 776 0.66 11.21 -14.07
N SER A 777 1.52 12.21 -13.92
CA SER A 777 2.96 12.05 -14.10
C SER A 777 3.63 11.22 -13.01
N PHE A 778 3.11 11.25 -11.77
CA PHE A 778 3.59 10.41 -10.67
C PHE A 778 3.47 8.93 -11.04
N PHE A 779 2.27 8.51 -11.47
CA PHE A 779 2.01 7.13 -11.88
C PHE A 779 2.66 6.78 -13.22
N ALA A 780 2.70 7.70 -14.19
CA ALA A 780 3.35 7.46 -15.48
C ALA A 780 4.86 7.21 -15.35
N LEU A 781 5.51 7.74 -14.30
CA LEU A 781 6.92 7.49 -13.98
C LEU A 781 7.17 6.17 -13.24
N GLY A 782 6.14 5.38 -12.95
CA GLY A 782 6.27 4.07 -12.28
C GLY A 782 5.99 4.07 -10.78
N ASN A 783 5.62 5.22 -10.20
CA ASN A 783 5.34 5.31 -8.76
C ASN A 783 3.90 4.89 -8.42
N SER A 784 3.66 4.51 -7.17
CA SER A 784 2.34 4.19 -6.60
C SER A 784 2.26 4.58 -5.12
N ASN A 785 1.14 4.28 -4.46
CA ASN A 785 1.03 4.46 -3.00
C ASN A 785 1.69 3.33 -2.19
N ALA A 786 2.23 2.31 -2.86
CA ALA A 786 2.96 1.24 -2.20
C ALA A 786 4.40 1.66 -1.89
N ILE A 787 4.91 1.29 -0.70
CA ILE A 787 6.31 1.50 -0.32
C ILE A 787 7.26 0.82 -1.31
N SER A 788 6.86 -0.33 -1.86
CA SER A 788 7.64 -1.08 -2.85
C SER A 788 7.81 -0.36 -4.19
N SER A 789 7.15 0.78 -4.42
CA SER A 789 7.39 1.61 -5.61
C SER A 789 8.42 2.73 -5.41
N ILE A 790 8.96 2.88 -4.20
CA ILE A 790 10.00 3.88 -3.90
C ILE A 790 11.33 3.43 -4.51
N ASP A 791 11.81 4.16 -5.52
CA ASP A 791 13.08 3.93 -6.18
C ASP A 791 14.26 4.60 -5.44
N LEU A 792 15.15 3.77 -4.89
CA LEU A 792 16.37 4.19 -4.19
C LEU A 792 17.56 4.42 -5.14
N SER A 793 17.54 3.90 -6.37
CA SER A 793 18.71 3.88 -7.25
C SER A 793 19.28 5.27 -7.53
N ASN A 794 18.42 6.29 -7.60
CA ASN A 794 18.84 7.68 -7.86
C ASN A 794 19.14 8.49 -6.58
N ALA A 795 18.74 8.02 -5.40
CA ALA A 795 18.89 8.75 -4.14
C ALA A 795 20.36 8.94 -3.70
N TYR A 796 21.27 8.11 -4.23
CA TYR A 796 22.69 8.12 -3.90
C TYR A 796 23.57 8.84 -4.94
N ASN A 797 22.97 9.39 -5.99
CA ASN A 797 23.72 10.11 -7.02
C ASN A 797 24.56 11.23 -6.36
N GLY A 798 25.89 11.18 -6.55
CA GLY A 798 26.83 12.18 -6.02
C GLY A 798 27.14 12.09 -4.51
N VAL A 799 26.57 11.10 -3.81
CA VAL A 799 26.75 10.87 -2.37
C VAL A 799 27.75 9.72 -2.17
N SER A 800 28.91 9.98 -1.55
CA SER A 800 29.96 8.97 -1.31
C SER A 800 29.98 8.44 0.12
N GLY A 801 29.07 8.89 0.97
CA GLY A 801 29.05 8.56 2.39
C GLY A 801 27.68 8.86 3.00
N TYR A 802 27.44 8.35 4.19
CA TYR A 802 26.13 8.41 4.82
C TYR A 802 25.71 9.86 5.14
N ASN A 803 24.67 10.34 4.45
CA ASN A 803 24.05 11.64 4.68
C ASN A 803 22.53 11.55 4.44
N VAL A 804 21.77 11.31 5.51
CA VAL A 804 20.31 11.16 5.50
C VAL A 804 19.61 12.32 4.82
N VAL A 805 20.08 13.55 5.05
CA VAL A 805 19.44 14.73 4.50
C VAL A 805 19.63 14.78 2.99
N ALA A 806 20.85 14.52 2.51
CA ALA A 806 21.14 14.49 1.08
C ALA A 806 20.38 13.35 0.38
N VAL A 807 20.43 12.15 0.93
CA VAL A 807 19.73 10.97 0.40
C VAL A 807 18.22 11.20 0.43
N GLY A 808 17.66 11.70 1.52
CA GLY A 808 16.23 11.98 1.64
C GLY A 808 15.73 13.04 0.66
N VAL A 809 16.52 14.10 0.40
CA VAL A 809 16.20 15.11 -0.62
C VAL A 809 16.25 14.52 -2.03
N LEU A 810 17.27 13.72 -2.34
CA LEU A 810 17.42 13.10 -3.65
C LEU A 810 16.34 12.02 -3.89
N LEU A 811 16.01 11.25 -2.86
CA LEU A 811 14.92 10.26 -2.86
C LEU A 811 13.57 10.94 -3.11
N PHE A 812 13.31 12.06 -2.44
CA PHE A 812 12.11 12.85 -2.69
C PHE A 812 12.10 13.40 -4.13
N ALA A 813 13.24 13.91 -4.60
CA ALA A 813 13.34 14.46 -5.95
C ALA A 813 13.17 13.41 -7.05
N SER A 814 13.69 12.19 -6.87
CA SER A 814 13.58 11.10 -7.84
C SER A 814 12.16 10.55 -7.92
N ASN A 815 11.55 10.24 -6.78
CA ASN A 815 10.23 9.60 -6.71
C ASN A 815 9.08 10.57 -7.02
N TRP A 816 9.23 11.87 -6.73
CA TRP A 816 8.24 12.90 -7.05
C TRP A 816 8.64 13.80 -8.22
N ALA A 817 9.52 13.33 -9.11
CA ALA A 817 10.05 14.13 -10.22
C ALA A 817 8.95 14.73 -11.12
N GLY A 818 7.94 13.94 -11.48
CA GLY A 818 6.77 14.39 -12.26
C GLY A 818 5.95 15.48 -11.55
N PRO A 819 5.46 15.23 -10.31
CA PRO A 819 4.80 16.25 -9.51
C PRO A 819 5.61 17.54 -9.31
N ILE A 820 6.93 17.44 -9.06
CA ILE A 820 7.82 18.61 -8.92
C ILE A 820 7.90 19.38 -10.24
N TYR A 821 8.03 18.68 -11.36
CA TYR A 821 8.03 19.27 -12.69
C TYR A 821 6.75 20.09 -12.94
N TRP A 822 5.57 19.49 -12.72
CA TRP A 822 4.29 20.16 -12.96
C TRP A 822 4.01 21.29 -11.95
N SER A 823 4.43 21.14 -10.70
CA SER A 823 4.30 22.20 -9.68
C SER A 823 5.11 23.44 -10.05
N THR A 824 6.34 23.27 -10.57
CA THR A 824 7.14 24.41 -11.04
C THR A 824 6.69 24.92 -12.41
N CYS A 825 6.12 24.05 -13.27
CA CYS A 825 5.47 24.46 -14.51
C CYS A 825 4.31 25.42 -14.24
N ALA A 826 3.54 25.23 -13.16
CA ALA A 826 2.48 26.16 -12.74
C ALA A 826 3.01 27.59 -12.60
N ALA A 827 4.18 27.74 -11.98
CA ALA A 827 4.84 29.02 -11.82
C ALA A 827 5.20 29.66 -13.17
N VAL A 828 5.69 28.85 -14.11
CA VAL A 828 5.97 29.30 -15.48
C VAL A 828 4.68 29.77 -16.15
N LEU A 829 3.59 29.00 -16.11
CA LEU A 829 2.33 29.35 -16.75
C LEU A 829 1.71 30.64 -16.19
N PHE A 830 1.83 30.91 -14.89
CA PHE A 830 1.31 32.14 -14.27
C PHE A 830 2.19 33.37 -14.48
N THR A 831 3.48 33.19 -14.77
CA THR A 831 4.46 34.29 -14.93
C THR A 831 4.87 34.54 -16.37
N LEU A 832 4.54 33.65 -17.30
CA LEU A 832 4.81 33.85 -18.73
C LEU A 832 4.07 35.11 -19.21
N PRO A 833 4.81 36.09 -19.78
CA PRO A 833 4.16 37.10 -20.59
C PRO A 833 3.46 36.41 -21.78
N SER A 834 2.33 36.94 -22.23
CA SER A 834 1.60 36.43 -23.41
C SER A 834 2.58 36.11 -24.54
N ILE A 835 2.45 34.97 -25.24
CA ILE A 835 3.30 34.56 -26.38
C ILE A 835 3.55 35.70 -27.39
N GLU A 836 2.59 36.61 -27.53
CA GLU A 836 2.71 37.84 -28.32
C GLU A 836 3.87 38.77 -27.92
N GLN A 837 4.33 38.79 -26.67
CA GLN A 837 5.47 39.61 -26.26
C GLN A 837 6.81 38.98 -26.67
N GLU A 838 6.89 37.66 -26.78
CA GLU A 838 8.11 36.96 -27.16
C GLU A 838 8.30 36.96 -28.69
N GLU A 839 7.23 36.72 -29.46
CA GLU A 839 7.23 36.92 -30.92
C GLU A 839 7.36 38.40 -31.30
N ALA A 840 6.70 39.33 -30.59
CA ALA A 840 6.87 40.76 -30.86
C ALA A 840 8.22 41.33 -30.38
N ALA A 841 8.93 40.66 -29.47
CA ALA A 841 10.30 41.02 -29.12
C ALA A 841 11.28 40.52 -30.19
N LEU A 842 11.10 39.30 -30.69
CA LEU A 842 11.85 38.76 -31.82
C LEU A 842 11.62 39.58 -33.10
N ASP A 843 10.36 39.90 -33.44
CA ASP A 843 10.00 40.74 -34.59
C ASP A 843 10.49 42.20 -34.42
N ARG A 844 10.54 42.72 -33.18
CA ARG A 844 11.17 44.02 -32.88
C ARG A 844 12.69 43.98 -33.02
N LEU A 845 13.35 42.90 -32.60
CA LEU A 845 14.81 42.74 -32.76
C LEU A 845 15.19 42.55 -34.23
N GLU A 846 14.37 41.82 -34.99
CA GLU A 846 14.55 41.61 -36.43
C GLU A 846 14.31 42.91 -37.21
N LYS A 847 13.24 43.64 -36.90
CA LYS A 847 12.99 44.99 -37.44
C LYS A 847 14.04 46.00 -36.99
N ALA A 848 14.53 45.95 -35.75
CA ALA A 848 15.59 46.84 -35.28
C ALA A 848 16.91 46.55 -36.02
N ALA A 849 17.23 45.28 -36.26
CA ALA A 849 18.39 44.87 -37.06
C ALA A 849 18.26 45.29 -38.54
N GLU A 850 17.06 45.25 -39.13
CA GLU A 850 16.79 45.76 -40.49
C GLU A 850 16.79 47.29 -40.56
N THR A 851 16.23 47.98 -39.56
CA THR A 851 16.16 49.44 -39.48
C THR A 851 17.56 50.04 -39.25
N GLN A 852 18.40 49.36 -38.48
CA GLN A 852 19.80 49.73 -38.24
C GLN A 852 20.68 49.50 -39.48
N ARG A 853 20.29 48.59 -40.39
CA ARG A 853 20.91 48.42 -41.71
C ARG A 853 20.52 49.49 -42.74
N THR A 854 19.38 50.17 -42.58
CA THR A 854 18.79 51.01 -43.63
C THR A 854 18.83 52.52 -43.38
N LEU A 855 19.08 53.01 -42.15
CA LEU A 855 18.94 54.44 -41.84
C LEU A 855 20.19 55.07 -41.23
N GLY A 856 20.76 56.04 -41.96
CA GLY A 856 21.91 56.85 -41.53
C GLY A 856 21.57 57.91 -40.47
N ASN A 857 22.25 57.79 -39.32
CA ASN A 857 22.78 58.77 -38.37
C ASN A 857 22.09 60.08 -37.94
N LYS A 858 20.87 60.47 -38.32
CA LYS A 858 20.30 61.76 -37.84
C LYS A 858 18.84 61.80 -37.36
N LYS A 859 18.14 60.66 -37.27
CA LYS A 859 16.73 60.63 -36.83
C LYS A 859 16.54 60.46 -35.30
N TRP A 860 17.50 59.83 -34.63
CA TRP A 860 17.44 59.50 -33.19
C TRP A 860 17.27 60.73 -32.28
N ILE A 861 17.84 61.88 -32.67
CA ILE A 861 17.77 63.12 -31.89
C ILE A 861 16.35 63.70 -31.83
N HIS A 862 15.54 63.45 -32.86
CA HIS A 862 14.17 63.95 -32.93
C HIS A 862 13.20 63.06 -32.17
N GLU A 863 13.38 61.73 -32.27
CA GLU A 863 12.58 60.72 -31.56
C GLU A 863 12.87 60.73 -30.04
N GLU A 864 14.14 60.95 -29.62
CA GLU A 864 14.51 61.11 -28.20
C GLU A 864 13.82 62.32 -27.54
N ARG A 865 13.70 63.44 -28.26
CA ARG A 865 13.04 64.66 -27.74
C ARG A 865 11.52 64.52 -27.63
N GLU A 866 10.93 63.66 -28.44
CA GLU A 866 9.49 63.36 -28.42
C GLU A 866 9.18 62.38 -27.27
N LEU A 867 10.07 61.40 -27.05
CA LEU A 867 10.02 60.47 -25.92
C LEU A 867 10.12 61.19 -24.57
N LEU A 868 11.06 62.16 -24.45
CA LEU A 868 11.23 62.97 -23.23
C LEU A 868 10.01 63.87 -22.94
N ARG A 869 9.27 64.28 -23.98
CA ARG A 869 8.02 65.06 -23.82
C ARG A 869 6.85 64.20 -23.38
N GLN A 870 6.74 62.96 -23.88
CA GLN A 870 5.74 62.00 -23.41
C GLN A 870 6.00 61.57 -21.96
N GLN A 871 7.26 61.34 -21.58
CA GLN A 871 7.63 61.00 -20.21
C GLN A 871 7.34 62.11 -19.20
N ALA A 872 7.48 63.37 -19.60
CA ALA A 872 7.11 64.52 -18.77
C ALA A 872 5.57 64.65 -18.56
N ALA A 873 4.76 64.07 -19.47
CA ALA A 873 3.30 64.06 -19.38
C ALA A 873 2.77 62.86 -18.57
N ASP A 874 3.40 61.69 -18.69
CA ASP A 874 2.96 60.44 -18.05
C ASP A 874 3.41 60.30 -16.59
N GLY A 875 4.47 61.01 -16.16
CA GLY A 875 4.97 61.00 -14.78
C GLY A 875 3.98 61.52 -13.72
N ALA A 876 2.83 62.07 -14.13
CA ALA A 876 1.79 62.56 -13.22
C ALA A 876 0.68 61.54 -12.91
N ALA A 877 0.63 60.36 -13.56
CA ALA A 877 -0.45 59.40 -13.36
C ALA A 877 0.02 57.93 -13.31
N SER A 878 -0.01 57.37 -12.09
CA SER A 878 -0.17 55.94 -11.75
C SER A 878 1.08 55.03 -11.65
N ALA A 879 1.39 54.63 -10.41
CA ALA A 879 2.31 53.54 -10.08
C ALA A 879 1.83 52.47 -9.05
N PRO A 880 0.59 52.39 -8.49
CA PRO A 880 0.27 51.34 -7.51
C PRO A 880 -0.68 50.19 -7.97
N LYS A 881 -0.92 49.96 -9.27
CA LYS A 881 -1.94 48.98 -9.74
C LYS A 881 -1.44 47.58 -10.13
N GLN A 882 -0.15 47.38 -10.43
CA GLN A 882 0.37 46.09 -10.93
C GLN A 882 0.66 45.07 -9.80
N GLU A 883 1.39 45.47 -8.74
CA GLU A 883 1.72 44.60 -7.57
C GLU A 883 0.48 43.99 -6.87
N LYS A 884 -0.66 44.69 -6.90
CA LYS A 884 -1.91 44.19 -6.29
C LYS A 884 -2.55 43.01 -7.05
N LYS A 885 -2.24 42.81 -8.34
CA LYS A 885 -2.82 41.73 -9.16
C LYS A 885 -2.07 40.40 -9.02
N ASP A 886 -0.74 40.42 -8.99
CA ASP A 886 0.08 39.19 -8.92
C ASP A 886 -0.04 38.48 -7.57
N HIS A 887 -0.15 39.25 -6.49
CA HIS A 887 -0.46 38.71 -5.16
C HIS A 887 -1.83 38.04 -5.05
N ASP A 888 -2.77 38.30 -5.98
CA ASP A 888 -4.11 37.69 -5.96
C ASP A 888 -4.13 36.32 -6.64
N ILE A 889 -3.32 36.12 -7.70
CA ILE A 889 -3.23 34.87 -8.47
C ILE A 889 -2.66 33.74 -7.61
N TRP A 890 -1.51 33.98 -6.95
CA TRP A 890 -0.84 32.98 -6.13
C TRP A 890 -1.65 32.60 -4.90
N HIS A 891 -2.33 33.57 -4.28
CA HIS A 891 -3.22 33.29 -3.19
C HIS A 891 -4.38 32.38 -3.64
N GLU A 892 -4.99 32.67 -4.79
CA GLU A 892 -6.09 31.85 -5.33
C GLU A 892 -5.62 30.42 -5.67
N HIS A 893 -4.45 30.28 -6.33
CA HIS A 893 -3.86 28.96 -6.63
C HIS A 893 -3.61 28.12 -5.37
N ILE A 894 -2.92 28.69 -4.36
CA ILE A 894 -2.61 27.98 -3.11
C ILE A 894 -3.90 27.64 -2.36
N SER A 895 -4.89 28.55 -2.33
CA SER A 895 -6.18 28.27 -1.69
C SER A 895 -6.88 27.06 -2.31
N ILE A 896 -6.87 26.94 -3.65
CA ILE A 896 -7.48 25.79 -4.36
C ILE A 896 -6.75 24.49 -4.01
N MET A 897 -5.41 24.50 -3.96
CA MET A 897 -4.62 23.33 -3.55
C MET A 897 -4.88 22.94 -2.09
N SER A 898 -4.89 23.90 -1.16
CA SER A 898 -5.19 23.65 0.25
C SER A 898 -6.61 23.10 0.47
N ILE A 899 -7.59 23.55 -0.34
CA ILE A 899 -8.95 22.98 -0.33
C ILE A 899 -8.93 21.54 -0.81
N PHE A 900 -8.29 21.24 -1.94
CA PHE A 900 -8.20 19.87 -2.46
C PHE A 900 -7.59 18.94 -1.41
N ILE A 901 -6.42 19.29 -0.87
CA ILE A 901 -5.72 18.48 0.14
C ILE A 901 -6.56 18.30 1.40
N SER A 902 -7.12 19.37 1.95
CA SER A 902 -7.92 19.28 3.19
C SER A 902 -9.25 18.53 2.99
N ALA A 903 -9.85 18.61 1.79
CA ALA A 903 -11.07 17.87 1.46
C ALA A 903 -10.78 16.37 1.30
N SER A 904 -9.69 16.01 0.62
CA SER A 904 -9.25 14.63 0.50
C SER A 904 -8.96 14.00 1.88
N LEU A 905 -8.39 14.78 2.81
CA LEU A 905 -8.14 14.33 4.19
C LEU A 905 -9.41 14.21 5.06
N ALA A 906 -10.47 14.97 4.74
CA ALA A 906 -11.72 15.00 5.51
C ALA A 906 -12.78 14.01 5.01
N ALA A 907 -12.65 13.53 3.76
CA ALA A 907 -13.59 12.59 3.14
C ALA A 907 -13.40 11.16 3.65
N SER A 908 -13.53 10.91 4.96
CA SER A 908 -13.42 9.56 5.56
C SER A 908 -14.58 9.25 6.54
N THR A 909 -15.82 9.09 6.05
CA THR A 909 -16.89 8.41 6.82
C THR A 909 -17.74 7.43 5.98
N ARG A 910 -17.73 6.15 6.36
CA ARG A 910 -18.62 5.06 5.89
C ARG A 910 -19.98 5.16 6.60
N THR A 911 -21.08 4.71 5.99
CA THR A 911 -22.35 4.57 6.71
C THR A 911 -22.28 3.37 7.65
N TYR A 912 -22.44 3.59 8.95
CA TYR A 912 -22.48 2.50 9.93
C TYR A 912 -23.81 1.72 9.86
N LEU A 913 -23.73 0.41 9.61
CA LEU A 913 -24.89 -0.47 9.43
C LEU A 913 -25.38 -1.02 10.78
N ALA A 914 -26.09 -0.19 11.55
CA ALA A 914 -26.53 -0.53 12.91
C ALA A 914 -27.39 -1.82 12.97
N PHE A 915 -28.18 -2.11 11.93
CA PHE A 915 -29.03 -3.31 11.88
C PHE A 915 -28.24 -4.62 11.86
N GLN A 916 -26.98 -4.62 11.42
CA GLN A 916 -26.16 -5.84 11.38
C GLN A 916 -25.69 -6.26 12.77
N HIS A 917 -25.53 -5.30 13.67
CA HIS A 917 -25.13 -5.50 15.07
C HIS A 917 -26.34 -5.65 16.00
N ASN A 918 -27.47 -5.03 15.67
CA ASN A 918 -28.71 -5.17 16.41
C ASN A 918 -29.93 -5.20 15.48
N ALA A 919 -30.37 -6.41 15.11
CA ALA A 919 -31.52 -6.61 14.22
C ALA A 919 -32.86 -6.17 14.84
N LYS A 920 -32.92 -5.99 16.17
CA LYS A 920 -34.11 -5.57 16.94
C LYS A 920 -34.21 -4.05 17.10
N LEU A 921 -33.28 -3.30 16.51
CA LEU A 921 -33.30 -1.85 16.53
C LEU A 921 -34.28 -1.35 15.44
N TYR A 922 -35.50 -0.98 15.87
CA TYR A 922 -36.57 -0.50 14.98
C TYR A 922 -36.62 1.02 14.83
N SER A 923 -35.90 1.75 15.69
CA SER A 923 -35.79 3.21 15.66
C SER A 923 -34.36 3.66 15.98
N LEU A 924 -33.83 4.66 15.27
CA LEU A 924 -32.49 5.21 15.47
C LEU A 924 -32.42 6.71 15.13
N ALA A 925 -31.82 7.50 16.02
CA ALA A 925 -31.47 8.89 15.72
C ALA A 925 -30.11 8.94 15.00
N THR A 926 -30.02 9.67 13.89
CA THR A 926 -28.79 9.79 13.10
C THR A 926 -28.75 11.12 12.34
N ALA A 927 -27.54 11.57 11.98
CA ALA A 927 -27.36 12.78 11.18
C ALA A 927 -27.50 12.48 9.68
N VAL A 928 -28.19 13.37 8.97
CA VAL A 928 -28.26 13.37 7.51
C VAL A 928 -26.92 13.81 6.94
N ARG A 929 -26.37 13.02 6.03
CA ARG A 929 -25.11 13.32 5.32
C ARG A 929 -25.37 13.99 3.97
N SER A 930 -26.40 13.58 3.26
CA SER A 930 -26.80 14.26 2.01
C SER A 930 -28.24 13.93 1.65
N ILE A 931 -28.86 14.84 0.89
CA ILE A 931 -30.15 14.61 0.22
C ILE A 931 -29.98 15.02 -1.24
N ARG A 932 -30.42 14.16 -2.15
CA ARG A 932 -30.32 14.36 -3.60
C ARG A 932 -31.67 14.06 -4.25
N SER A 933 -31.98 14.74 -5.35
CA SER A 933 -33.06 14.28 -6.22
C SER A 933 -32.65 12.96 -6.88
N ALA A 934 -33.56 11.99 -6.96
CA ALA A 934 -33.26 10.70 -7.54
C ALA A 934 -32.93 10.79 -9.04
N THR A 935 -33.46 11.78 -9.76
CA THR A 935 -33.11 12.02 -11.18
C THR A 935 -31.70 12.60 -11.37
N SER A 936 -31.08 13.08 -10.28
CA SER A 936 -29.71 13.61 -10.29
C SER A 936 -28.63 12.59 -9.95
N LEU A 937 -29.01 11.35 -9.63
CA LEU A 937 -28.07 10.27 -9.32
C LEU A 937 -27.29 9.81 -10.56
N GLU A 938 -26.18 9.10 -10.33
CA GLU A 938 -25.40 8.45 -11.38
C GLU A 938 -26.22 7.34 -12.06
N GLU A 939 -25.99 7.05 -13.35
CA GLU A 939 -26.77 6.05 -14.11
C GLU A 939 -26.79 4.66 -13.43
N ALA A 940 -25.66 4.23 -12.86
CA ALA A 940 -25.56 2.99 -12.10
C ALA A 940 -26.52 2.99 -10.90
N ASN A 941 -26.58 4.08 -10.13
CA ASN A 941 -27.47 4.24 -8.98
C ASN A 941 -28.94 4.42 -9.38
N GLN A 942 -29.22 5.10 -10.51
CA GLN A 942 -30.58 5.21 -11.06
C GLN A 942 -31.15 3.84 -11.41
N SER A 943 -30.32 2.95 -11.97
CA SER A 943 -30.75 1.61 -12.39
C SER A 943 -31.20 0.69 -11.23
N LEU A 944 -30.83 1.04 -9.98
CA LEU A 944 -31.20 0.27 -8.78
C LEU A 944 -32.68 0.44 -8.39
N PHE A 945 -33.32 1.50 -8.89
CA PHE A 945 -34.70 1.88 -8.57
C PHE A 945 -35.58 1.79 -9.82
N LYS A 946 -36.80 1.28 -9.65
CA LYS A 946 -37.75 1.16 -10.77
C LYS A 946 -38.58 2.43 -10.86
N GLN A 947 -38.64 3.04 -12.05
CA GLN A 947 -39.52 4.18 -12.36
C GLN A 947 -39.29 5.42 -11.46
N ILE A 948 -38.18 6.12 -11.68
CA ILE A 948 -37.85 7.38 -10.99
C ILE A 948 -38.68 8.53 -11.57
N THR A 949 -39.20 9.40 -10.69
CA THR A 949 -39.87 10.65 -11.03
C THR A 949 -39.17 11.84 -10.37
N ASP A 950 -39.49 13.07 -10.78
CA ASP A 950 -38.84 14.29 -10.26
C ASP A 950 -39.13 14.55 -8.77
N ASP A 951 -40.19 13.96 -8.21
CA ASP A 951 -40.54 14.08 -6.79
C ASP A 951 -39.76 13.10 -5.89
N ASP A 952 -39.04 12.14 -6.47
CA ASP A 952 -38.29 11.13 -5.73
C ASP A 952 -36.92 11.68 -5.27
N HIS A 953 -36.56 11.36 -4.03
CA HIS A 953 -35.30 11.78 -3.43
C HIS A 953 -34.55 10.58 -2.86
N VAL A 954 -33.24 10.76 -2.68
CA VAL A 954 -32.37 9.85 -1.94
C VAL A 954 -31.73 10.58 -0.77
N VAL A 955 -31.85 10.00 0.41
CA VAL A 955 -31.23 10.47 1.66
C VAL A 955 -30.11 9.51 2.05
N VAL A 956 -28.95 10.05 2.43
CA VAL A 956 -27.82 9.30 3.00
C VAL A 956 -27.61 9.77 4.43
N THR A 957 -27.34 8.85 5.35
CA THR A 957 -27.15 9.11 6.79
C THR A 957 -25.82 8.54 7.29
N GLU A 958 -25.36 9.03 8.44
CA GLU A 958 -24.13 8.56 9.08
C GLU A 958 -24.25 7.11 9.58
N GLN A 959 -25.40 6.76 10.13
CA GLN A 959 -25.73 5.40 10.56
C GLN A 959 -27.09 5.03 9.98
N THR A 960 -27.38 3.75 9.81
CA THR A 960 -28.73 3.32 9.38
C THR A 960 -29.19 2.03 10.03
N ILE A 961 -30.47 2.01 10.38
CA ILE A 961 -31.20 0.80 10.76
C ILE A 961 -31.90 0.13 9.59
N PHE A 962 -31.98 0.76 8.42
CA PHE A 962 -32.61 0.16 7.25
C PHE A 962 -31.68 -0.86 6.61
N HIS A 963 -32.19 -2.07 6.37
CA HIS A 963 -31.51 -3.09 5.59
C HIS A 963 -31.61 -2.72 4.10
N PRO A 964 -30.49 -2.47 3.40
CA PRO A 964 -30.47 -2.30 1.95
C PRO A 964 -30.78 -3.64 1.27
N GLN A 965 -31.49 -3.63 0.14
CA GLN A 965 -31.81 -4.86 -0.58
C GLN A 965 -30.52 -5.60 -0.98
N GLY A 966 -30.40 -6.87 -0.58
CA GLY A 966 -29.22 -7.70 -0.74
C GLY A 966 -29.44 -9.11 -0.20
N GLY A 967 -28.61 -10.08 -0.61
CA GLY A 967 -28.71 -11.47 -0.14
C GLY A 967 -30.05 -12.16 -0.44
N GLY A 968 -30.76 -11.74 -1.50
CA GLY A 968 -32.11 -12.26 -1.82
C GLY A 968 -33.24 -11.69 -0.95
N GLN A 969 -32.94 -10.90 0.09
CA GLN A 969 -33.92 -10.24 0.95
C GLN A 969 -34.35 -8.88 0.38
N PRO A 970 -35.65 -8.53 0.44
CA PRO A 970 -36.12 -7.18 0.12
C PRO A 970 -35.48 -6.10 1.01
N SER A 971 -35.42 -4.85 0.53
CA SER A 971 -35.06 -3.71 1.39
C SER A 971 -36.15 -3.42 2.40
N ASP A 972 -35.77 -2.85 3.54
CA ASP A 972 -36.77 -2.26 4.42
C ASP A 972 -37.42 -1.03 3.81
N VAL A 973 -38.58 -0.70 4.37
CA VAL A 973 -39.35 0.52 4.14
C VAL A 973 -39.72 1.11 5.47
N GLY A 974 -40.07 2.38 5.50
CA GLY A 974 -40.34 3.08 6.74
C GLY A 974 -40.32 4.59 6.54
N ILE A 975 -40.01 5.32 7.61
CA ILE A 975 -39.95 6.77 7.58
C ILE A 975 -38.67 7.30 8.22
N MET A 976 -38.26 8.47 7.77
CA MET A 976 -37.32 9.33 8.47
C MET A 976 -38.08 10.60 8.85
N LYS A 977 -37.96 11.06 10.10
CA LYS A 977 -38.71 12.23 10.56
C LYS A 977 -37.91 13.17 11.45
N THR A 978 -38.29 14.43 11.39
CA THR A 978 -37.94 15.51 12.34
C THR A 978 -39.22 16.03 13.01
N SER A 979 -39.15 17.13 13.76
CA SER A 979 -40.33 17.83 14.27
C SER A 979 -41.26 18.33 13.15
N ASP A 980 -40.69 18.66 11.99
CA ASP A 980 -41.36 19.47 10.96
C ASP A 980 -41.40 18.81 9.57
N SER A 981 -40.73 17.67 9.38
CA SER A 981 -40.69 16.98 8.09
C SER A 981 -40.66 15.46 8.24
N ILE A 982 -41.37 14.78 7.35
CA ILE A 982 -41.46 13.32 7.23
C ILE A 982 -41.09 12.93 5.80
N PHE A 983 -40.15 11.99 5.70
CA PHE A 983 -39.69 11.37 4.47
C PHE A 983 -40.04 9.88 4.48
N ASN A 984 -40.87 9.47 3.52
CA ASN A 984 -41.30 8.08 3.36
C ASN A 984 -40.26 7.31 2.55
N VAL A 985 -39.53 6.42 3.21
CA VAL A 985 -38.53 5.52 2.59
C VAL A 985 -39.26 4.34 1.96
N SER A 986 -39.17 4.24 0.64
CA SER A 986 -39.85 3.22 -0.17
C SER A 986 -38.91 2.12 -0.67
N ALA A 987 -37.61 2.39 -0.74
CA ALA A 987 -36.59 1.40 -1.07
C ALA A 987 -35.23 1.82 -0.49
N VAL A 988 -34.39 0.84 -0.17
CA VAL A 988 -33.01 1.09 0.32
C VAL A 988 -32.02 0.23 -0.47
N ARG A 989 -30.88 0.81 -0.87
CA ARG A 989 -29.86 0.17 -1.69
C ARG A 989 -28.47 0.52 -1.20
N MET A 990 -27.52 -0.40 -1.39
CA MET A 990 -26.11 -0.03 -1.34
C MET A 990 -25.80 0.87 -2.53
N ASP A 991 -25.00 1.91 -2.31
CA ASP A 991 -24.50 2.74 -3.39
C ASP A 991 -23.62 1.89 -4.32
N ALA A 992 -23.93 1.88 -5.62
CA ALA A 992 -23.22 1.09 -6.63
C ALA A 992 -21.93 1.77 -7.12
N VAL A 993 -21.68 3.01 -6.70
CA VAL A 993 -20.53 3.83 -7.10
C VAL A 993 -19.62 4.12 -5.91
N SER A 994 -20.18 4.37 -4.73
CA SER A 994 -19.45 4.73 -3.50
C SER A 994 -19.44 3.56 -2.50
N ASN A 995 -18.30 2.90 -2.29
CA ASN A 995 -18.26 1.71 -1.45
C ASN A 995 -18.57 2.05 0.03
N GLY A 996 -19.58 1.41 0.61
CA GLY A 996 -19.96 1.58 2.01
C GLY A 996 -20.98 2.68 2.35
N GLN A 997 -21.64 3.30 1.36
CA GLN A 997 -22.81 4.19 1.60
C GLN A 997 -24.15 3.48 1.37
N VAL A 998 -25.17 3.89 2.12
CA VAL A 998 -26.55 3.39 1.98
C VAL A 998 -27.48 4.49 1.45
N LEU A 999 -28.14 4.21 0.34
CA LEU A 999 -29.09 5.09 -0.35
C LEU A 999 -30.52 4.79 0.09
N HIS A 1000 -31.17 5.75 0.75
CA HIS A 1000 -32.57 5.65 1.18
C HIS A 1000 -33.47 6.41 0.19
N PHE A 1001 -34.18 5.68 -0.66
CA PHE A 1001 -35.02 6.23 -1.72
C PHE A 1001 -36.47 6.41 -1.26
N GLY A 1002 -37.07 7.55 -1.54
CA GLY A 1002 -38.36 7.91 -0.98
C GLY A 1002 -38.88 9.28 -1.40
N ARG A 1003 -39.97 9.71 -0.75
CA ARG A 1003 -40.60 11.02 -0.98
C ARG A 1003 -40.93 11.72 0.32
N PHE A 1004 -40.80 13.04 0.33
CA PHE A 1004 -41.33 13.86 1.42
C PHE A 1004 -42.86 13.91 1.35
N GLU A 1005 -43.53 13.96 2.49
CA GLU A 1005 -44.98 14.16 2.50
C GLU A 1005 -45.37 15.54 1.93
N PRO A 1006 -46.54 15.66 1.28
CA PRO A 1006 -46.98 16.93 0.70
C PRO A 1006 -47.01 18.07 1.73
N GLY A 1007 -46.23 19.12 1.49
CA GLY A 1007 -46.14 20.30 2.37
C GLY A 1007 -44.91 20.32 3.29
N ASN A 1008 -44.14 19.24 3.36
CA ASN A 1008 -42.90 19.17 4.14
C ASN A 1008 -41.68 19.66 3.34
N SER A 1009 -40.74 20.34 3.99
CA SER A 1009 -39.45 20.70 3.39
C SER A 1009 -38.48 19.52 3.41
N ALA A 1010 -37.56 19.46 2.43
CA ALA A 1010 -36.46 18.52 2.49
C ALA A 1010 -35.61 18.75 3.75
N PHE A 1011 -34.97 17.69 4.26
CA PHE A 1011 -34.02 17.79 5.38
C PHE A 1011 -32.82 18.69 5.01
N ALA A 1012 -32.00 19.06 5.98
CA ALA A 1012 -30.71 19.70 5.77
C ALA A 1012 -29.56 18.73 6.05
N GLU A 1013 -28.43 18.92 5.36
CA GLU A 1013 -27.18 18.22 5.71
C GLU A 1013 -26.75 18.58 7.14
N GLY A 1014 -26.37 17.57 7.93
CA GLY A 1014 -26.07 17.67 9.35
C GLY A 1014 -27.30 17.66 10.27
N GLU A 1015 -28.53 17.68 9.73
CA GLU A 1015 -29.75 17.63 10.53
C GLU A 1015 -29.92 16.25 11.17
N THR A 1016 -30.29 16.22 12.45
CA THR A 1016 -30.57 14.96 13.16
C THR A 1016 -31.99 14.51 12.86
N ILE A 1017 -32.13 13.33 12.26
CA ILE A 1017 -33.41 12.70 11.94
C ILE A 1017 -33.59 11.44 12.77
N THR A 1018 -34.85 11.04 13.00
CA THR A 1018 -35.18 9.73 13.57
C THR A 1018 -35.64 8.80 12.44
N GLN A 1019 -34.93 7.69 12.27
CA GLN A 1019 -35.31 6.59 11.39
C GLN A 1019 -36.28 5.67 12.12
N GLU A 1020 -37.37 5.26 11.47
CA GLU A 1020 -38.31 4.23 11.95
C GLU A 1020 -38.65 3.28 10.80
N ILE A 1021 -38.45 1.99 11.00
CA ILE A 1021 -38.75 0.97 9.97
C ILE A 1021 -40.14 0.35 10.17
N ASP A 1022 -40.74 -0.13 9.08
CA ASP A 1022 -41.92 -0.98 9.09
C ASP A 1022 -41.57 -2.32 9.75
N THR A 1023 -41.89 -2.43 11.03
CA THR A 1023 -41.48 -3.56 11.88
C THR A 1023 -42.13 -4.86 11.42
N GLU A 1024 -43.39 -4.82 10.95
CA GLU A 1024 -44.09 -6.02 10.47
C GLU A 1024 -43.43 -6.57 9.21
N LYS A 1025 -43.08 -5.71 8.25
CA LYS A 1025 -42.36 -6.13 7.05
C LYS A 1025 -40.95 -6.61 7.37
N ARG A 1026 -40.20 -5.91 8.23
CA ARG A 1026 -38.87 -6.36 8.67
C ARG A 1026 -38.93 -7.77 9.23
N LEU A 1027 -39.85 -8.03 10.17
CA LEU A 1027 -40.01 -9.35 10.77
C LEU A 1027 -40.41 -10.40 9.74
N LEU A 1028 -41.34 -10.10 8.83
CA LEU A 1028 -41.69 -11.00 7.74
C LEU A 1028 -40.48 -11.34 6.87
N TYR A 1029 -39.65 -10.36 6.51
CA TYR A 1029 -38.44 -10.57 5.71
C TYR A 1029 -37.40 -11.38 6.46
N SER A 1030 -37.18 -11.11 7.74
CA SER A 1030 -36.28 -11.92 8.59
C SER A 1030 -36.76 -13.37 8.70
N ARG A 1031 -38.08 -13.60 8.86
CA ARG A 1031 -38.68 -14.95 8.88
C ARG A 1031 -38.48 -15.68 7.56
N LEU A 1032 -38.75 -15.01 6.43
CA LEU A 1032 -38.55 -15.60 5.10
C LEU A 1032 -37.08 -15.91 4.84
N HIS A 1033 -36.16 -15.05 5.27
CA HIS A 1033 -34.73 -15.24 5.09
C HIS A 1033 -34.21 -16.42 5.92
N THR A 1034 -34.51 -16.46 7.22
CA THR A 1034 -34.15 -17.60 8.07
C THR A 1034 -34.77 -18.91 7.55
N ALA A 1035 -36.05 -18.91 7.14
CA ALA A 1035 -36.68 -20.08 6.53
C ALA A 1035 -35.99 -20.53 5.23
N GLY A 1036 -35.41 -19.60 4.48
CA GLY A 1036 -34.60 -19.89 3.30
C GLY A 1036 -33.31 -20.65 3.65
N HIS A 1037 -32.60 -20.24 4.70
CA HIS A 1037 -31.44 -20.97 5.20
C HIS A 1037 -31.82 -22.33 5.79
N VAL A 1038 -32.94 -22.43 6.51
CA VAL A 1038 -33.46 -23.73 7.00
C VAL A 1038 -33.75 -24.67 5.83
N LEU A 1039 -34.37 -24.18 4.75
CA LEU A 1039 -34.61 -24.96 3.53
C LEU A 1039 -33.30 -25.37 2.83
N GLY A 1040 -32.34 -24.44 2.72
CA GLY A 1040 -31.00 -24.69 2.18
C GLY A 1040 -30.31 -25.83 2.92
N ALA A 1041 -30.21 -25.70 4.25
CA ALA A 1041 -29.59 -26.67 5.15
C ALA A 1041 -30.28 -28.03 5.07
N ALA A 1042 -31.62 -28.07 5.06
CA ALA A 1042 -32.39 -29.30 4.95
C ALA A 1042 -32.15 -30.00 3.61
N THR A 1043 -32.06 -29.23 2.52
CA THR A 1043 -31.84 -29.76 1.17
C THR A 1043 -30.42 -30.28 1.02
N ARG A 1044 -29.39 -29.52 1.46
CA ARG A 1044 -27.99 -29.95 1.43
C ARG A 1044 -27.80 -31.24 2.22
N LYS A 1045 -28.32 -31.30 3.45
CA LYS A 1045 -28.19 -32.47 4.33
C LYS A 1045 -28.69 -33.76 3.70
N LEU A 1046 -29.73 -33.67 2.87
CA LEU A 1046 -30.33 -34.83 2.20
C LEU A 1046 -29.67 -35.17 0.87
N LEU A 1047 -29.21 -34.17 0.10
CA LEU A 1047 -28.93 -34.34 -1.32
C LEU A 1047 -27.47 -34.16 -1.73
N GLU A 1048 -26.61 -33.62 -0.87
CA GLU A 1048 -25.19 -33.37 -1.17
C GLU A 1048 -24.46 -34.62 -1.69
N LYS A 1049 -24.80 -35.81 -1.17
CA LYS A 1049 -24.20 -37.09 -1.58
C LYS A 1049 -24.99 -37.84 -2.66
N GLU A 1050 -26.23 -37.42 -2.92
CA GLU A 1050 -27.17 -38.11 -3.81
C GLU A 1050 -27.25 -37.46 -5.20
N VAL A 1051 -26.86 -36.19 -5.31
CA VAL A 1051 -26.90 -35.40 -6.55
C VAL A 1051 -25.48 -35.00 -6.92
N GLU A 1052 -25.05 -35.39 -8.13
CA GLU A 1052 -23.72 -35.04 -8.65
C GLU A 1052 -23.57 -33.52 -8.84
N ASN A 1053 -22.44 -32.97 -8.40
CA ASN A 1053 -22.12 -31.53 -8.42
C ASN A 1053 -23.19 -30.67 -7.70
N PHE A 1054 -23.76 -31.17 -6.60
CA PHE A 1054 -24.73 -30.43 -5.81
C PHE A 1054 -24.08 -29.24 -5.09
N ASP A 1055 -24.64 -28.06 -5.29
CA ASP A 1055 -24.30 -26.88 -4.48
C ASP A 1055 -25.46 -25.88 -4.43
N GLU A 1056 -25.42 -24.93 -3.50
CA GLU A 1056 -26.36 -23.83 -3.38
C GLU A 1056 -25.92 -22.65 -4.25
N LEU A 1057 -26.81 -22.13 -5.10
CA LEU A 1057 -26.48 -21.08 -6.07
C LEU A 1057 -26.96 -19.71 -5.61
N LYS A 1058 -28.28 -19.54 -5.51
CA LYS A 1058 -28.91 -18.25 -5.17
C LYS A 1058 -30.25 -18.46 -4.52
N ALA A 1059 -30.65 -17.50 -3.69
CA ALA A 1059 -31.95 -17.51 -3.06
C ALA A 1059 -32.72 -16.21 -3.31
N SER A 1060 -34.03 -16.32 -3.26
CA SER A 1060 -34.98 -15.20 -3.23
C SER A 1060 -35.83 -15.39 -1.98
N HIS A 1061 -35.92 -14.34 -1.16
CA HIS A 1061 -36.72 -14.29 0.07
C HIS A 1061 -37.84 -13.25 -0.06
N PHE A 1062 -38.24 -12.93 -1.29
CA PHE A 1062 -39.40 -12.08 -1.55
C PHE A 1062 -40.68 -12.81 -1.15
N PRO A 1063 -41.65 -12.12 -0.51
CA PRO A 1063 -42.99 -12.65 -0.32
C PRO A 1063 -43.56 -13.18 -1.64
N ASP A 1064 -44.24 -14.33 -1.59
CA ASP A 1064 -44.86 -15.04 -2.73
C ASP A 1064 -43.91 -15.54 -3.83
N ALA A 1065 -42.61 -15.21 -3.77
CA ALA A 1065 -41.58 -15.64 -4.71
C ALA A 1065 -40.36 -16.26 -4.00
N ALA A 1066 -40.56 -16.77 -2.78
CA ALA A 1066 -39.49 -17.33 -1.96
C ALA A 1066 -39.02 -18.68 -2.51
N SER A 1067 -37.72 -18.80 -2.78
CA SER A 1067 -37.12 -20.03 -3.31
C SER A 1067 -35.61 -20.06 -3.18
N CYS A 1068 -35.05 -21.25 -3.00
CA CYS A 1068 -33.61 -21.52 -3.10
C CYS A 1068 -33.31 -22.28 -4.40
N GLU A 1069 -32.25 -21.89 -5.10
CA GLU A 1069 -31.78 -22.51 -6.35
C GLU A 1069 -30.50 -23.29 -6.08
N PHE A 1070 -30.47 -24.54 -6.57
CA PHE A 1070 -29.39 -25.49 -6.35
C PHE A 1070 -28.85 -25.99 -7.69
N GLN A 1071 -27.56 -26.25 -7.75
CA GLN A 1071 -26.91 -26.96 -8.84
C GLN A 1071 -27.28 -28.45 -8.79
N GLY A 1072 -27.56 -29.05 -9.95
CA GLY A 1072 -28.00 -30.43 -10.06
C GLY A 1072 -29.52 -30.60 -10.21
N SER A 1073 -29.95 -31.78 -10.66
CA SER A 1073 -31.35 -32.09 -10.96
C SER A 1073 -32.05 -32.82 -9.80
N ILE A 1074 -32.69 -32.08 -8.90
CA ILE A 1074 -33.46 -32.60 -7.77
C ILE A 1074 -34.81 -33.16 -8.27
N GLU A 1075 -34.97 -34.47 -8.17
CA GLU A 1075 -36.23 -35.14 -8.52
C GLU A 1075 -37.37 -34.79 -7.55
N GLY A 1076 -38.61 -34.76 -8.06
CA GLY A 1076 -39.80 -34.44 -7.27
C GLY A 1076 -40.06 -35.38 -6.08
N LYS A 1077 -39.51 -36.60 -6.10
CA LYS A 1077 -39.61 -37.57 -4.99
C LYS A 1077 -39.01 -37.05 -3.68
N TRP A 1078 -38.05 -36.13 -3.76
CA TRP A 1078 -37.39 -35.55 -2.60
C TRP A 1078 -38.21 -34.48 -1.89
N LYS A 1079 -39.31 -33.99 -2.49
CA LYS A 1079 -40.13 -32.91 -1.92
C LYS A 1079 -40.61 -33.22 -0.50
N ASP A 1080 -41.20 -34.40 -0.29
CA ASP A 1080 -41.76 -34.77 1.01
C ASP A 1080 -40.66 -35.02 2.06
N ALA A 1081 -39.50 -35.54 1.63
CA ALA A 1081 -38.34 -35.71 2.48
C ALA A 1081 -37.74 -34.36 2.92
N ILE A 1082 -37.60 -33.41 2.00
CA ILE A 1082 -37.15 -32.04 2.30
C ILE A 1082 -38.16 -31.36 3.23
N GLN A 1083 -39.46 -31.46 2.97
CA GLN A 1083 -40.49 -30.91 3.87
C GLN A 1083 -40.36 -31.46 5.28
N LYS A 1084 -40.26 -32.79 5.42
CA LYS A 1084 -40.11 -33.43 6.73
C LYS A 1084 -38.86 -32.94 7.48
N LYS A 1085 -37.76 -32.70 6.76
CA LYS A 1085 -36.51 -32.19 7.35
C LYS A 1085 -36.60 -30.71 7.73
N VAL A 1086 -37.31 -29.90 6.93
CA VAL A 1086 -37.62 -28.51 7.27
C VAL A 1086 -38.49 -28.45 8.53
N ASP A 1087 -39.53 -29.29 8.61
CA ASP A 1087 -40.39 -29.36 9.80
C ASP A 1087 -39.58 -29.79 11.03
N GLU A 1088 -38.68 -30.77 10.90
CA GLU A 1088 -37.77 -31.18 11.98
C GLU A 1088 -36.89 -30.03 12.49
N TYR A 1089 -36.33 -29.21 11.60
CA TYR A 1089 -35.51 -28.06 11.99
C TYR A 1089 -36.33 -26.91 12.57
N VAL A 1090 -37.54 -26.65 12.07
CA VAL A 1090 -38.43 -25.60 12.60
C VAL A 1090 -39.01 -25.99 13.96
N ASP A 1091 -39.50 -27.22 14.10
CA ASP A 1091 -40.06 -27.75 15.35
C ASP A 1091 -38.97 -27.97 16.42
N GLY A 1092 -37.72 -28.14 15.98
CA GLY A 1092 -36.54 -28.27 16.85
C GLY A 1092 -36.10 -26.98 17.54
N ASP A 1093 -36.69 -25.82 17.21
CA ASP A 1093 -36.38 -24.51 17.80
C ASP A 1093 -34.88 -24.20 17.87
N LEU A 1094 -34.18 -24.44 16.75
CA LEU A 1094 -32.74 -24.28 16.68
C LEU A 1094 -32.35 -22.79 16.81
N PRO A 1095 -31.39 -22.44 17.68
CA PRO A 1095 -30.88 -21.08 17.79
C PRO A 1095 -30.27 -20.57 16.48
N VAL A 1096 -30.50 -19.29 16.17
CA VAL A 1096 -29.88 -18.58 15.05
C VAL A 1096 -28.94 -17.52 15.61
N GLU A 1097 -27.64 -17.78 15.47
CA GLU A 1097 -26.58 -16.97 16.04
C GLU A 1097 -25.90 -16.14 14.95
N ILE A 1098 -25.53 -14.91 15.31
CA ILE A 1098 -24.75 -14.03 14.44
C ILE A 1098 -23.31 -14.03 14.93
N GLU A 1099 -22.41 -14.45 14.06
CA GLU A 1099 -20.99 -14.45 14.31
C GLU A 1099 -20.28 -13.58 13.26
N TRP A 1100 -19.02 -13.23 13.52
CA TRP A 1100 -18.19 -12.49 12.58
C TRP A 1100 -16.93 -13.33 12.32
N TRP A 1101 -16.82 -13.87 11.11
CA TRP A 1101 -15.81 -14.85 10.72
C TRP A 1101 -14.76 -14.24 9.80
N SER A 1102 -13.49 -14.52 10.01
CA SER A 1102 -12.44 -14.33 9.00
C SER A 1102 -12.52 -15.41 7.91
N GLU A 1103 -11.73 -15.29 6.84
CA GLU A 1103 -11.56 -16.39 5.88
C GLU A 1103 -11.02 -17.67 6.54
N GLU A 1104 -10.22 -17.51 7.60
CA GLU A 1104 -9.69 -18.64 8.36
C GLU A 1104 -10.78 -19.33 9.18
N ASP A 1105 -11.74 -18.58 9.73
CA ASP A 1105 -12.88 -19.14 10.45
C ASP A 1105 -13.76 -20.00 9.50
N PHE A 1106 -13.91 -19.63 8.22
CA PHE A 1106 -14.56 -20.49 7.21
C PHE A 1106 -13.78 -21.76 6.92
N LYS A 1107 -12.45 -21.65 6.74
CA LYS A 1107 -11.57 -22.81 6.54
C LYS A 1107 -11.64 -23.78 7.71
N LYS A 1108 -11.61 -23.24 8.92
CA LYS A 1108 -11.68 -24.02 10.15
C LYS A 1108 -12.96 -24.83 10.28
N ASN A 1109 -14.08 -24.25 9.87
CA ASN A 1109 -15.38 -24.92 9.92
C ASN A 1109 -15.63 -25.86 8.72
N GLY A 1110 -14.65 -26.07 7.83
CA GLY A 1110 -14.80 -26.89 6.62
C GLY A 1110 -15.80 -26.28 5.63
N LEU A 1111 -15.92 -24.95 5.65
CA LEU A 1111 -16.87 -24.16 4.88
C LEU A 1111 -16.13 -23.21 3.92
N GLU A 1112 -14.93 -23.56 3.47
CA GLU A 1112 -14.13 -22.82 2.48
C GLU A 1112 -14.94 -22.53 1.21
N ARG A 1113 -15.80 -23.47 0.83
CA ARG A 1113 -16.71 -23.36 -0.30
C ARG A 1113 -17.67 -22.16 -0.22
N LEU A 1114 -17.84 -21.55 0.95
CA LEU A 1114 -18.69 -20.38 1.16
C LEU A 1114 -17.92 -19.05 1.01
N ILE A 1115 -16.60 -19.09 0.84
CA ILE A 1115 -15.77 -17.92 0.56
C ILE A 1115 -15.90 -17.57 -0.93
N THR A 1116 -16.31 -16.34 -1.24
CA THR A 1116 -16.46 -15.86 -2.62
C THR A 1116 -15.24 -15.08 -3.08
N ASP A 1117 -14.81 -15.23 -4.34
CA ASP A 1117 -13.65 -14.55 -4.95
C ASP A 1117 -13.70 -12.99 -4.94
N ASN A 1118 -14.82 -12.39 -4.54
CA ASN A 1118 -14.99 -10.95 -4.43
C ASN A 1118 -15.88 -10.59 -3.22
N PRO A 1119 -15.33 -10.62 -1.99
CA PRO A 1119 -16.12 -10.32 -0.81
C PRO A 1119 -16.48 -8.83 -0.78
N ASN A 1120 -17.75 -8.50 -0.51
CA ASN A 1120 -18.18 -7.12 -0.17
C ASN A 1120 -17.67 -6.66 1.21
N VAL A 1121 -16.64 -7.32 1.74
CA VAL A 1121 -16.03 -7.11 3.05
C VAL A 1121 -14.64 -6.57 2.78
N ALA A 1122 -14.31 -5.40 3.35
CA ALA A 1122 -13.01 -4.77 3.12
C ALA A 1122 -11.87 -5.66 3.67
N ALA A 1123 -10.68 -5.57 3.07
CA ALA A 1123 -9.51 -6.31 3.55
C ALA A 1123 -9.25 -6.02 5.04
N GLY A 1124 -9.24 -7.07 5.87
CA GLY A 1124 -9.11 -6.98 7.33
C GLY A 1124 -10.43 -6.94 8.11
N GLU A 1125 -11.59 -6.89 7.45
CA GLU A 1125 -12.90 -7.03 8.10
C GLU A 1125 -13.39 -8.47 8.09
N LYS A 1126 -14.19 -8.84 9.10
CA LYS A 1126 -14.79 -10.18 9.21
C LYS A 1126 -16.11 -10.23 8.43
N PHE A 1127 -16.40 -11.38 7.83
CA PHE A 1127 -17.69 -11.71 7.25
C PHE A 1127 -18.74 -11.82 8.35
N ARG A 1128 -19.90 -11.19 8.15
CA ARG A 1128 -21.06 -11.50 8.98
C ARG A 1128 -21.59 -12.89 8.63
N VAL A 1129 -21.65 -13.76 9.62
CA VAL A 1129 -22.06 -15.14 9.50
C VAL A 1129 -23.31 -15.40 10.31
N VAL A 1130 -24.21 -16.16 9.73
CA VAL A 1130 -25.48 -16.58 10.34
C VAL A 1130 -25.41 -18.09 10.50
N LYS A 1131 -25.40 -18.54 11.75
CA LYS A 1131 -25.26 -19.92 12.14
C LYS A 1131 -26.59 -20.41 12.68
N ILE A 1132 -27.20 -21.39 12.01
CA ILE A 1132 -28.36 -22.10 12.55
C ILE A 1132 -27.83 -23.31 13.30
N VAL A 1133 -27.76 -23.20 14.63
CA VAL A 1133 -27.07 -24.17 15.48
C VAL A 1133 -27.69 -25.57 15.29
N GLY A 1134 -26.86 -26.53 14.87
CA GLY A 1134 -27.31 -27.90 14.59
C GLY A 1134 -27.85 -28.14 13.17
N ALA A 1135 -27.86 -27.13 12.28
CA ALA A 1135 -28.26 -27.26 10.88
C ALA A 1135 -27.13 -26.93 9.89
N ASP A 1136 -26.88 -25.65 9.57
CA ASP A 1136 -25.83 -25.19 8.64
C ASP A 1136 -25.49 -23.70 8.92
N THR A 1137 -24.41 -23.22 8.31
CA THR A 1137 -23.86 -21.89 8.53
C THR A 1137 -23.68 -21.15 7.20
N TYR A 1138 -23.99 -19.85 7.18
CA TYR A 1138 -24.00 -19.06 5.95
C TYR A 1138 -23.32 -17.67 6.12
N PRO A 1139 -22.44 -17.24 5.21
CA PRO A 1139 -22.06 -15.82 5.09
C PRO A 1139 -23.28 -15.03 4.64
N CYS A 1140 -23.85 -14.22 5.52
CA CYS A 1140 -25.08 -13.51 5.20
C CYS A 1140 -25.14 -12.13 5.89
N GLY A 1141 -25.33 -11.09 5.08
CA GLY A 1141 -25.56 -9.71 5.54
C GLY A 1141 -27.02 -9.40 5.88
N GLY A 1142 -27.93 -10.38 5.74
CA GLY A 1142 -29.37 -10.24 5.93
C GLY A 1142 -29.84 -10.19 7.38
N THR A 1143 -31.11 -9.87 7.58
CA THR A 1143 -31.73 -9.89 8.93
C THR A 1143 -32.35 -11.25 9.21
N HIS A 1144 -32.26 -11.74 10.44
CA HIS A 1144 -32.72 -13.06 10.84
C HIS A 1144 -33.55 -13.01 12.13
N VAL A 1145 -34.45 -13.97 12.29
CA VAL A 1145 -35.11 -14.25 13.58
C VAL A 1145 -34.19 -15.09 14.48
N ASP A 1146 -34.36 -14.99 15.79
CA ASP A 1146 -33.46 -15.59 16.80
C ASP A 1146 -33.51 -17.13 16.85
N SER A 1147 -34.57 -17.76 16.32
CA SER A 1147 -34.69 -19.22 16.29
C SER A 1147 -35.48 -19.71 15.08
N THR A 1148 -35.29 -20.98 14.70
CA THR A 1148 -36.00 -21.57 13.56
C THR A 1148 -37.50 -21.68 13.78
N SER A 1149 -37.97 -21.85 15.03
CA SER A 1149 -39.41 -21.90 15.32
C SER A 1149 -40.09 -20.54 15.05
N ALA A 1150 -39.35 -19.44 15.24
CA ALA A 1150 -39.81 -18.09 14.95
C ALA A 1150 -40.03 -17.83 13.45
N CYS A 1151 -39.52 -18.70 12.56
CA CYS A 1151 -39.92 -18.70 11.16
C CYS A 1151 -41.43 -18.91 11.03
N GLY A 1152 -42.04 -19.74 11.87
CA GLY A 1152 -43.41 -20.23 11.68
C GLY A 1152 -43.50 -21.34 10.64
N LYS A 1153 -44.73 -21.79 10.35
CA LYS A 1153 -44.94 -22.97 9.49
C LYS A 1153 -44.37 -22.74 8.08
N THR A 1154 -43.30 -23.47 7.76
CA THR A 1154 -42.58 -23.34 6.49
C THR A 1154 -42.96 -24.50 5.57
N THR A 1155 -43.63 -24.21 4.45
CA THR A 1155 -44.14 -25.22 3.51
C THR A 1155 -43.39 -25.17 2.18
N VAL A 1156 -42.76 -26.27 1.79
CA VAL A 1156 -42.17 -26.52 0.48
C VAL A 1156 -43.28 -26.65 -0.55
N ARG A 1157 -43.39 -25.65 -1.45
CA ARG A 1157 -44.45 -25.57 -2.45
C ARG A 1157 -44.17 -26.45 -3.66
N LYS A 1158 -43.00 -26.28 -4.29
CA LYS A 1158 -42.71 -26.87 -5.60
C LYS A 1158 -41.20 -27.04 -5.79
N ILE A 1159 -40.82 -28.12 -6.48
CA ILE A 1159 -39.49 -28.29 -7.08
C ILE A 1159 -39.64 -28.12 -8.59
N SER A 1160 -38.90 -27.18 -9.17
CA SER A 1160 -38.83 -26.96 -10.62
C SER A 1160 -37.40 -27.14 -11.12
N ARG A 1161 -37.23 -27.70 -12.31
CA ARG A 1161 -35.91 -28.02 -12.88
C ARG A 1161 -35.72 -27.28 -14.20
N SER A 1162 -34.53 -26.76 -14.44
CA SER A 1162 -34.18 -26.06 -15.69
C SER A 1162 -32.67 -26.11 -15.93
N LYS A 1163 -32.23 -26.60 -17.10
CA LYS A 1163 -30.84 -26.53 -17.57
C LYS A 1163 -29.78 -26.89 -16.51
N GLY A 1164 -29.92 -28.05 -15.86
CA GLY A 1164 -28.97 -28.52 -14.85
C GLY A 1164 -29.09 -27.88 -13.46
N THR A 1165 -30.09 -27.01 -13.23
CA THR A 1165 -30.38 -26.40 -11.93
C THR A 1165 -31.79 -26.77 -11.44
N SER A 1166 -31.98 -26.76 -10.13
CA SER A 1166 -33.25 -27.04 -9.48
C SER A 1166 -33.62 -25.92 -8.51
N ARG A 1167 -34.84 -25.41 -8.62
CA ARG A 1167 -35.40 -24.40 -7.72
C ARG A 1167 -36.44 -25.03 -6.82
N VAL A 1168 -36.26 -24.87 -5.51
CA VAL A 1168 -37.19 -25.30 -4.47
C VAL A 1168 -37.89 -24.06 -3.91
N SER A 1169 -39.18 -23.91 -4.20
CA SER A 1169 -40.00 -22.80 -3.72
C SER A 1169 -40.65 -23.15 -2.37
N TYR A 1170 -40.72 -22.19 -1.47
CA TYR A 1170 -41.32 -22.35 -0.15
C TYR A 1170 -42.21 -21.16 0.21
N ALA A 1171 -42.96 -21.29 1.29
CA ALA A 1171 -43.69 -20.19 1.91
C ALA A 1171 -43.73 -20.34 3.42
N VAL A 1172 -43.87 -19.20 4.09
CA VAL A 1172 -43.99 -19.09 5.54
C VAL A 1172 -45.41 -18.59 5.86
N ALA A 1173 -46.09 -19.25 6.81
CA ALA A 1173 -47.47 -18.91 7.21
C ALA A 1173 -47.53 -17.91 8.37
#